data_AF-A0A8J4M5F3-F1
#
_entry.id   AF-A0A8J4M5F3-F1
#
_cell.length_a   1.000
_cell.length_b   1.000
_cell.length_c   1.000
_cell.angle_alpha   90.00
_cell.angle_beta   90.00
_cell.angle_gamma   90.00
#
_symmetry.space_group_name_H-M   'P 1'
#
loop_
_entity.id
_entity.type
_entity.pdbx_description
1 polymer ?
#
loop_
_entity_poly.entity_id
_entity_poly.type
_entity_poly.pdbx_seq_one_letter_code
_entity_poly.pdbx_strand_id
1 'polypeptide(L)'
;MSPADFSPLAADAARLHEATALAELQRSGLFDAHHYRSENPDVAERGLDPLLHYHRHGWREGRRPNPYFDPAFYLAENLDARTAGIDPLLHYHTIGEAEGRRPILIFDPAWYRARWNVPPEEGALAHFLARRRSGETSPIAEFDSRWYLETYPDVAAAGMDPVEHYMVQGFRENRNPSAGFDGRFYRQRYLRGDPEANPLLHYLRHRDEPGIHPTPPGDETSLPREMRRNTRPGPFFEEVQPIPAGLAPLARVLAFYLPQFHACAENDAWWGKGFTEWTNLHRALPRFSGHYQPRIPRDLGHYTLEGSAVLRRQIALAKGAGLGGFVFYYYWFNRRRLLDRPVEALLADQTLDFPFCLMWANENWTRRWDGMEREVLIAQDYREADEGALIASFARHFADPRYIRLAGRPLLFIYRAAQIPGGAATIARWRALFQSAHGENPLLVMAQSFGEEDPRPLGLDGAVEFPPHKLTAGLTPINPKLDLFDTDFTAEVYDYEALAKNSLAAPPPDFPLIKTAIPGWDNDARREGQGLVVQGATPARYQAWLERLIEAARARPFAGTALVCVNAWNEWTEAAYLEPDVHFGAAFLNATGRAIAGLAQPSTPTALVLVGHDALSHGAQHLLLHLGRYLARVCGVQLTFLLGESGPLEGEYGKVAPILITRDEASFAAALRGLYHGKGVRRAIVNTAAAAAHCPELVRQGITPILLIHELPQLIREKQLQEAAKAAVRVAHQVVFPAAFVRDRFATLAPLPPERARILPQGLYQDIRFSPEARRRLRRGLGLGPEAVLAVAVGYGDLRKGFDLFLQVWRALRRRGRHVHLAWLGRVDRQIATYLDPEIAAAKVSLTAHFPGFCDNVAEWLSAADALLLPSREDPYPSVMLEAAAAGLPIIAFAGSGGAAEFITARAAGEVVPFADADAMARALVARTRALPSRAERLRRAAAAAQASPFGDYAEALLQLACPELLGISVVVPNYDYGRFLPARLAAIFSQTYPVREVILLDDASRDDSIAIAEATAAAWQRDLRIVRAGENSGSVFAQWRRAAELARGDFLWIAEADDSAEPRFLERLAAALAAAPDPILGFTDSAAIDAADRVLWPHYRAYYAASAGPGALAADDVFTADGFARRFLAERNLILNASAVVWRRTALLGALARADDLADYRLAGDWRLYLEALAGAAGGSVAYVAAALNRHRRHDASVTAGTPRRRHLAEIRALHRLAARRLGGGKILRARQEAVLRDIAEALGGKGQGSVEE
;
A
#
# COMPACT_ATOMS: atom_id res chain seq x y z
N MET A 1 -72.48 66.49 -36.30
CA MET A 1 -72.81 65.81 -35.04
C MET A 1 -71.50 65.48 -34.33
N SER A 2 -71.37 65.93 -33.09
CA SER A 2 -70.20 65.75 -32.22
C SER A 2 -70.05 64.28 -31.79
N PRO A 3 -68.84 63.71 -31.73
CA PRO A 3 -68.56 62.47 -31.01
C PRO A 3 -68.40 62.78 -29.52
N ALA A 4 -69.50 63.16 -28.88
CA ALA A 4 -69.65 63.15 -27.44
C ALA A 4 -70.76 62.14 -27.15
N ASP A 5 -70.37 60.88 -26.89
CA ASP A 5 -71.10 59.85 -26.14
C ASP A 5 -70.28 58.54 -26.16
N PHE A 6 -69.09 58.58 -25.55
CA PHE A 6 -68.47 57.39 -24.96
C PHE A 6 -68.72 57.43 -23.46
N SER A 7 -69.40 56.41 -22.96
CA SER A 7 -69.89 56.28 -21.58
C SER A 7 -68.79 56.56 -20.52
N PRO A 8 -69.09 57.34 -19.46
CA PRO A 8 -68.19 57.53 -18.30
C PRO A 8 -67.72 56.19 -17.68
N LEU A 9 -68.54 55.15 -17.78
CA LEU A 9 -68.25 53.81 -17.23
C LEU A 9 -67.06 53.10 -17.91
N ALA A 10 -66.80 53.36 -19.20
CA ALA A 10 -65.68 52.71 -19.91
C ALA A 10 -64.34 53.39 -19.58
N ALA A 11 -64.32 54.71 -19.40
CA ALA A 11 -63.14 55.45 -18.97
C ALA A 11 -62.81 55.19 -17.49
N ASP A 12 -63.82 55.07 -16.62
CA ASP A 12 -63.62 54.72 -15.22
C ASP A 12 -63.20 53.24 -15.04
N ALA A 13 -63.74 52.32 -15.85
CA ALA A 13 -63.27 50.92 -15.85
C ALA A 13 -61.81 50.79 -16.32
N ALA A 14 -61.39 51.54 -17.35
CA ALA A 14 -60.00 51.54 -17.82
C ALA A 14 -59.04 52.14 -16.79
N ARG A 15 -59.42 53.23 -16.11
CA ARG A 15 -58.65 53.82 -15.01
C ARG A 15 -58.55 52.90 -13.79
N LEU A 16 -59.64 52.20 -13.45
CA LEU A 16 -59.66 51.23 -12.36
C LEU A 16 -58.78 50.00 -12.67
N HIS A 17 -58.78 49.53 -13.92
CA HIS A 17 -57.94 48.42 -14.36
C HIS A 17 -56.45 48.79 -14.35
N GLU A 18 -56.08 49.98 -14.84
CA GLU A 18 -54.70 50.49 -14.78
C GLU A 18 -54.22 50.69 -13.33
N ALA A 19 -55.05 51.27 -12.47
CA ALA A 19 -54.74 51.42 -11.04
C ALA A 19 -54.53 50.07 -10.35
N THR A 20 -55.31 49.04 -10.72
CA THR A 20 -55.17 47.67 -10.20
C THR A 20 -53.87 47.02 -10.69
N ALA A 21 -53.55 47.16 -11.99
CA ALA A 21 -52.32 46.65 -12.58
C ALA A 21 -51.06 47.27 -11.94
N LEU A 22 -51.05 48.60 -11.73
CA LEU A 22 -49.96 49.30 -11.06
C LEU A 22 -49.82 48.87 -9.60
N ALA A 23 -50.93 48.70 -8.88
CA ALA A 23 -50.92 48.22 -7.50
C ALA A 23 -50.36 46.80 -7.39
N GLU A 24 -50.70 45.89 -8.30
CA GLU A 24 -50.14 44.53 -8.33
C GLU A 24 -48.65 44.52 -8.69
N LEU A 25 -48.23 45.30 -9.69
CA LEU A 25 -46.80 45.44 -10.02
C LEU A 25 -46.00 46.01 -8.85
N GLN A 26 -46.54 46.98 -8.12
CA GLN A 26 -45.90 47.55 -6.95
C GLN A 26 -45.82 46.54 -5.79
N ARG A 27 -46.87 45.76 -5.56
CA ARG A 27 -46.90 44.68 -4.55
C ARG A 27 -45.99 43.51 -4.88
N SER A 28 -45.77 43.21 -6.16
CA SER A 28 -44.95 42.08 -6.61
C SER A 28 -43.49 42.16 -6.17
N GLY A 29 -42.98 43.36 -5.87
CA GLY A 29 -41.57 43.59 -5.56
C GLY A 29 -40.63 43.42 -6.76
N LEU A 30 -41.16 43.24 -7.97
CA LEU A 30 -40.36 43.00 -9.18
C LEU A 30 -39.95 44.29 -9.90
N PHE A 31 -40.55 45.44 -9.59
CA PHE A 31 -40.16 46.71 -10.19
C PHE A 31 -39.17 47.47 -9.30
N ASP A 32 -37.94 47.66 -9.79
CA ASP A 32 -36.89 48.41 -9.09
C ASP A 32 -36.84 49.85 -9.62
N ALA A 33 -37.52 50.77 -8.92
CA ALA A 33 -37.60 52.17 -9.33
C ALA A 33 -36.24 52.90 -9.32
N HIS A 34 -35.26 52.43 -8.54
CA HIS A 34 -33.91 52.99 -8.55
C HIS A 34 -33.17 52.56 -9.81
N HIS A 35 -33.14 51.25 -10.10
CA HIS A 35 -32.57 50.70 -11.33
C HIS A 35 -33.22 51.32 -12.57
N TYR A 36 -34.55 51.42 -12.59
CA TYR A 36 -35.26 51.95 -13.75
C TYR A 36 -34.87 53.41 -14.05
N ARG A 37 -34.71 54.25 -13.02
CA ARG A 37 -34.26 55.64 -13.21
C ARG A 37 -32.79 55.75 -13.58
N SER A 38 -31.92 54.86 -13.08
CA SER A 38 -30.49 54.89 -13.43
C SER A 38 -30.25 54.49 -14.88
N GLU A 39 -30.98 53.49 -15.38
CA GLU A 39 -30.89 53.04 -16.77
C GLU A 39 -31.64 53.95 -17.76
N ASN A 40 -32.54 54.81 -17.27
CA ASN A 40 -33.38 55.68 -18.08
C ASN A 40 -33.31 57.15 -17.61
N PRO A 41 -32.20 57.86 -17.91
CA PRO A 41 -32.01 59.25 -17.50
C PRO A 41 -33.13 60.19 -17.94
N ASP A 42 -33.74 59.95 -19.11
CA ASP A 42 -34.87 60.72 -19.64
C ASP A 42 -36.13 60.68 -18.76
N VAL A 43 -36.36 59.54 -18.08
CA VAL A 43 -37.48 59.38 -17.13
C VAL A 43 -37.18 60.12 -15.83
N ALA A 44 -35.91 60.08 -15.39
CA ALA A 44 -35.45 60.76 -14.18
C ALA A 44 -35.44 62.29 -14.33
N GLU A 45 -34.88 62.81 -15.42
CA GLU A 45 -34.77 64.25 -15.71
C GLU A 45 -36.14 64.91 -15.88
N ARG A 46 -37.12 64.18 -16.43
CA ARG A 46 -38.49 64.67 -16.65
C ARG A 46 -39.41 64.49 -15.42
N GLY A 47 -38.91 63.90 -14.34
CA GLY A 47 -39.67 63.68 -13.10
C GLY A 47 -40.91 62.80 -13.28
N LEU A 48 -40.90 61.90 -14.26
CA LEU A 48 -42.03 61.00 -14.54
C LEU A 48 -42.11 59.91 -13.46
N ASP A 49 -43.31 59.45 -13.14
CA ASP A 49 -43.49 58.26 -12.30
C ASP A 49 -42.90 57.04 -13.06
N PRO A 50 -41.86 56.37 -12.52
CA PRO A 50 -41.15 55.32 -13.26
C PRO A 50 -42.01 54.06 -13.48
N LEU A 51 -42.86 53.71 -12.52
CA LEU A 51 -43.71 52.52 -12.61
C LEU A 51 -44.83 52.74 -13.62
N LEU A 52 -45.46 53.92 -13.56
CA LEU A 52 -46.47 54.33 -14.54
C LEU A 52 -45.87 54.43 -15.95
N HIS A 53 -44.66 55.00 -16.06
CA HIS A 53 -43.94 55.08 -17.33
C HIS A 53 -43.64 53.70 -17.89
N TYR A 54 -43.13 52.78 -17.06
CA TYR A 54 -42.84 51.41 -17.48
C TYR A 54 -44.08 50.72 -18.03
N HIS A 55 -45.20 50.77 -17.29
CA HIS A 55 -46.45 50.12 -17.66
C HIS A 55 -47.04 50.63 -18.99
N ARG A 56 -46.95 51.95 -19.23
CA ARG A 56 -47.51 52.59 -20.44
C ARG A 56 -46.59 52.54 -21.65
N HIS A 57 -45.28 52.68 -21.44
CA HIS A 57 -44.32 52.89 -22.54
C HIS A 57 -43.10 51.98 -22.41
N GLY A 58 -42.53 51.89 -21.21
CA GLY A 58 -41.21 51.32 -21.01
C GLY A 58 -41.02 49.88 -21.49
N TRP A 59 -41.95 48.97 -21.19
CA TRP A 59 -41.80 47.59 -21.65
C TRP A 59 -41.92 47.44 -23.17
N ARG A 60 -42.68 48.31 -23.85
CA ARG A 60 -42.80 48.35 -25.32
C ARG A 60 -41.52 48.85 -25.97
N GLU A 61 -40.81 49.71 -25.26
CA GLU A 61 -39.48 50.21 -25.63
C GLU A 61 -38.35 49.24 -25.22
N GLY A 62 -38.69 48.09 -24.62
CA GLY A 62 -37.71 47.08 -24.16
C GLY A 62 -36.93 47.48 -22.90
N ARG A 63 -37.33 48.55 -22.20
CA ARG A 63 -36.64 49.02 -20.98
C ARG A 63 -36.85 48.02 -19.85
N ARG A 64 -35.78 47.61 -19.17
CA ARG A 64 -35.83 46.58 -18.12
C ARG A 64 -36.33 47.16 -16.78
N PRO A 65 -37.31 46.52 -16.12
CA PRO A 65 -37.83 46.95 -14.82
C PRO A 65 -36.91 46.58 -13.64
N ASN A 66 -36.02 45.60 -13.84
CA ASN A 66 -34.97 45.18 -12.93
C ASN A 66 -33.88 44.42 -13.73
N PRO A 67 -32.67 44.16 -13.17
CA PRO A 67 -31.58 43.50 -13.91
C PRO A 67 -31.87 42.06 -14.39
N TYR A 68 -32.88 41.40 -13.83
CA TYR A 68 -33.21 39.98 -14.04
C TYR A 68 -34.56 39.75 -14.74
N PHE A 69 -35.15 40.80 -15.31
CA PHE A 69 -36.32 40.70 -16.15
C PHE A 69 -36.08 41.45 -17.45
N ASP A 70 -36.10 40.73 -18.57
CA ASP A 70 -35.93 41.32 -19.89
C ASP A 70 -37.26 41.21 -20.68
N PRO A 71 -37.98 42.33 -20.89
CA PRO A 71 -39.25 42.32 -21.62
C PRO A 71 -39.14 41.75 -23.03
N ALA A 72 -38.04 42.01 -23.74
CA ALA A 72 -37.85 41.55 -25.11
C ALA A 72 -37.61 40.03 -25.14
N PHE A 73 -36.78 39.51 -24.24
CA PHE A 73 -36.58 38.07 -24.06
C PHE A 73 -37.90 37.39 -23.68
N TYR A 74 -38.60 37.91 -22.67
CA TYR A 74 -39.82 37.31 -22.16
C TYR A 74 -40.91 37.25 -23.24
N LEU A 75 -41.11 38.32 -24.00
CA LEU A 75 -42.06 38.33 -25.12
C LEU A 75 -41.63 37.46 -26.29
N ALA A 76 -40.33 37.19 -26.47
CA ALA A 76 -39.84 36.27 -27.50
C ALA A 76 -40.14 34.80 -27.18
N GLU A 77 -39.97 34.43 -25.91
CA GLU A 77 -40.23 33.06 -25.44
C GLU A 77 -41.73 32.79 -25.20
N ASN A 78 -42.55 33.85 -25.03
CA ASN A 78 -43.96 33.73 -24.61
C ASN A 78 -44.92 34.42 -25.60
N LEU A 79 -45.36 33.65 -26.60
CA LEU A 79 -46.20 34.14 -27.69
C LEU A 79 -47.59 34.60 -27.24
N ASP A 80 -48.15 34.00 -26.18
CA ASP A 80 -49.43 34.35 -25.57
C ASP A 80 -49.38 35.77 -24.95
N ALA A 81 -48.35 36.06 -24.16
CA ALA A 81 -48.12 37.38 -23.59
C ALA A 81 -47.94 38.45 -24.70
N ARG A 82 -47.18 38.10 -25.76
CA ARG A 82 -46.98 38.96 -26.92
C ARG A 82 -48.29 39.25 -27.67
N THR A 83 -49.09 38.23 -27.91
CA THR A 83 -50.34 38.36 -28.69
C THR A 83 -51.40 39.11 -27.89
N ALA A 84 -51.46 38.94 -26.57
CA ALA A 84 -52.39 39.63 -25.69
C ALA A 84 -52.06 41.12 -25.49
N GLY A 85 -50.83 41.55 -25.81
CA GLY A 85 -50.41 42.95 -25.66
C GLY A 85 -50.37 43.45 -24.21
N ILE A 86 -50.29 42.53 -23.25
CA ILE A 86 -50.24 42.79 -21.81
C ILE A 86 -48.81 43.14 -21.41
N ASP A 87 -48.66 43.95 -20.36
CA ASP A 87 -47.36 44.21 -19.73
C ASP A 87 -46.67 42.88 -19.34
N PRO A 88 -45.48 42.57 -19.90
CA PRO A 88 -44.81 41.30 -19.69
C PRO A 88 -44.41 41.06 -18.24
N LEU A 89 -44.14 42.11 -17.46
CA LEU A 89 -43.81 41.96 -16.04
C LEU A 89 -45.05 41.58 -15.22
N LEU A 90 -46.20 42.17 -15.55
CA LEU A 90 -47.48 41.84 -14.93
C LEU A 90 -47.91 40.41 -15.31
N HIS A 91 -47.72 40.04 -16.58
CA HIS A 91 -47.98 38.68 -17.05
C HIS A 91 -47.09 37.64 -16.34
N TYR A 92 -45.80 37.93 -16.21
CA TYR A 92 -44.87 37.05 -15.50
C TYR A 92 -45.28 36.86 -14.04
N HIS A 93 -45.62 37.94 -13.34
CA HIS A 93 -46.04 37.86 -11.94
C HIS A 93 -47.33 37.06 -11.74
N THR A 94 -48.32 37.25 -12.61
CA THR A 94 -49.66 36.66 -12.42
C THR A 94 -49.79 35.24 -12.97
N ILE A 95 -49.04 34.90 -14.02
CA ILE A 95 -49.15 33.61 -14.73
C ILE A 95 -47.77 32.96 -14.86
N GLY A 96 -46.80 33.72 -15.39
CA GLY A 96 -45.62 33.09 -15.93
C GLY A 96 -44.67 32.46 -14.93
N GLU A 97 -44.53 33.03 -13.73
CA GLU A 97 -43.67 32.46 -12.69
C GLU A 97 -44.23 31.15 -12.14
N ALA A 98 -45.55 31.04 -11.99
CA ALA A 98 -46.23 29.82 -11.55
C ALA A 98 -46.06 28.67 -12.55
N GLU A 99 -45.98 29.00 -13.84
CA GLU A 99 -45.69 28.04 -14.92
C GLU A 99 -44.18 27.78 -15.12
N GLY A 100 -43.31 28.40 -14.32
CA GLY A 100 -41.86 28.23 -14.41
C GLY A 100 -41.22 28.90 -15.63
N ARG A 101 -41.89 29.84 -16.29
CA ARG A 101 -41.37 30.56 -17.46
C ARG A 101 -40.19 31.45 -17.06
N ARG A 102 -39.13 31.50 -17.85
CA ARG A 102 -37.93 32.28 -17.50
C ARG A 102 -38.14 33.78 -17.76
N PRO A 103 -37.86 34.67 -16.80
CA PRO A 103 -37.90 36.13 -17.01
C PRO A 103 -36.67 36.66 -17.77
N ILE A 104 -35.55 35.93 -17.70
CA ILE A 104 -34.30 36.14 -18.43
C ILE A 104 -33.50 34.83 -18.46
N LEU A 105 -32.53 34.69 -19.36
CA LEU A 105 -31.71 33.48 -19.47
C LEU A 105 -30.94 33.14 -18.17
N ILE A 106 -30.55 34.17 -17.40
CA ILE A 106 -29.72 34.06 -16.20
C ILE A 106 -30.53 33.92 -14.90
N PHE A 107 -31.82 33.62 -14.99
CA PHE A 107 -32.67 33.29 -13.85
C PHE A 107 -33.57 32.09 -14.17
N ASP A 108 -33.51 31.04 -13.34
CA ASP A 108 -34.34 29.85 -13.46
C ASP A 108 -35.32 29.77 -12.28
N PRO A 109 -36.60 30.15 -12.44
CA PRO A 109 -37.54 30.16 -11.32
C PRO A 109 -37.83 28.76 -10.76
N ALA A 110 -37.85 27.72 -11.61
CA ALA A 110 -38.16 26.36 -11.19
C ALA A 110 -37.00 25.76 -10.39
N TRP A 111 -35.77 25.89 -10.91
CA TRP A 111 -34.57 25.45 -10.20
C TRP A 111 -34.35 26.25 -8.91
N TYR A 112 -34.51 27.57 -8.95
CA TYR A 112 -34.33 28.45 -7.80
C TYR A 112 -35.27 28.08 -6.65
N ARG A 113 -36.55 27.88 -6.97
CA ARG A 113 -37.58 27.47 -6.00
C ARG A 113 -37.22 26.13 -5.36
N ALA A 114 -36.80 25.15 -6.15
CA ALA A 114 -36.39 23.83 -5.65
C ALA A 114 -35.13 23.90 -4.77
N ARG A 115 -34.14 24.71 -5.17
CA ARG A 115 -32.86 24.82 -4.47
C ARG A 115 -32.98 25.49 -3.10
N TRP A 116 -33.79 26.55 -3.01
CA TRP A 116 -33.91 27.40 -1.83
C TRP A 116 -35.21 27.20 -1.05
N ASN A 117 -36.04 26.24 -1.48
CA ASN A 117 -37.30 25.87 -0.83
C ASN A 117 -38.25 27.07 -0.65
N VAL A 118 -38.39 27.90 -1.69
CA VAL A 118 -39.23 29.12 -1.66
C VAL A 118 -40.72 28.73 -1.63
N PRO A 119 -41.51 29.21 -0.66
CA PRO A 119 -42.94 28.89 -0.56
C PRO A 119 -43.73 29.30 -1.82
N PRO A 120 -44.79 28.57 -2.22
CA PRO A 120 -45.60 28.91 -3.40
C PRO A 120 -46.21 30.31 -3.38
N GLU A 121 -46.51 30.82 -2.17
CA GLU A 121 -47.06 32.16 -1.95
C GLU A 121 -46.04 33.29 -2.20
N GLU A 122 -44.74 32.98 -2.22
CA GLU A 122 -43.66 33.93 -2.44
C GLU A 122 -43.10 33.79 -3.86
N GLY A 123 -42.94 34.94 -4.53
CA GLY A 123 -42.37 34.98 -5.87
C GLY A 123 -40.88 34.65 -5.85
N ALA A 124 -40.44 33.74 -6.71
CA ALA A 124 -39.06 33.26 -6.75
C ALA A 124 -38.09 34.38 -7.15
N LEU A 125 -38.46 35.18 -8.16
CA LEU A 125 -37.66 36.32 -8.61
C LEU A 125 -37.63 37.43 -7.56
N ALA A 126 -38.76 37.71 -6.89
CA ALA A 126 -38.81 38.69 -5.80
C ALA A 126 -37.93 38.27 -4.61
N HIS A 127 -38.00 36.99 -4.22
CA HIS A 127 -37.16 36.41 -3.17
C HIS A 127 -35.67 36.55 -3.48
N PHE A 128 -35.28 36.33 -4.75
CA PHE A 128 -33.91 36.52 -5.21
C PHE A 128 -33.49 37.99 -5.24
N LEU A 129 -34.30 38.89 -5.82
CA LEU A 129 -33.97 40.31 -5.92
C LEU A 129 -33.69 40.95 -4.55
N ALA A 130 -34.39 40.52 -3.50
CA ALA A 130 -34.17 40.97 -2.12
C ALA A 130 -32.81 40.54 -1.53
N ARG A 131 -32.20 39.46 -2.06
CA ARG A 131 -30.97 38.83 -1.54
C ARG A 131 -29.81 38.81 -2.53
N ARG A 132 -30.00 39.33 -3.74
CA ARG A 132 -29.04 39.25 -4.85
C ARG A 132 -27.62 39.71 -4.52
N ARG A 133 -27.45 40.60 -3.53
CA ARG A 133 -26.15 41.13 -3.08
C ARG A 133 -25.56 40.40 -1.87
N SER A 134 -26.28 39.48 -1.21
CA SER A 134 -25.80 38.81 0.01
C SER A 134 -24.80 37.68 -0.26
N GLY A 135 -24.77 37.17 -1.49
CA GLY A 135 -24.03 35.95 -1.83
C GLY A 135 -24.72 34.66 -1.38
N GLU A 136 -25.79 34.73 -0.59
CA GLU A 136 -26.46 33.55 -0.02
C GLU A 136 -27.31 32.79 -1.04
N THR A 137 -27.70 33.45 -2.13
CA THR A 137 -28.57 32.89 -3.18
C THR A 137 -27.96 33.04 -4.56
N SER A 138 -28.04 31.98 -5.37
CA SER A 138 -27.69 31.99 -6.79
C SER A 138 -28.94 31.94 -7.67
N PRO A 139 -28.98 32.64 -8.82
CA PRO A 139 -30.16 32.67 -9.69
C PRO A 139 -30.27 31.46 -10.65
N ILE A 140 -29.16 30.74 -10.88
CA ILE A 140 -29.05 29.54 -11.73
C ILE A 140 -27.98 28.59 -11.15
N ALA A 141 -27.97 27.34 -11.61
CA ALA A 141 -27.02 26.33 -11.16
C ALA A 141 -25.57 26.62 -11.59
N GLU A 142 -25.42 27.27 -12.75
CA GLU A 142 -24.13 27.51 -13.40
C GLU A 142 -23.35 28.69 -12.80
N PHE A 143 -23.99 29.49 -11.94
CA PHE A 143 -23.39 30.63 -11.26
C PHE A 143 -23.46 30.43 -9.74
N ASP A 144 -22.33 30.57 -9.04
CA ASP A 144 -22.27 30.45 -7.59
C ASP A 144 -21.95 31.81 -6.95
N SER A 145 -22.99 32.51 -6.48
CA SER A 145 -22.87 33.87 -5.91
C SER A 145 -21.96 33.91 -4.69
N ARG A 146 -21.98 32.85 -3.86
CA ARG A 146 -21.14 32.77 -2.66
C ARG A 146 -19.69 32.57 -3.05
N TRP A 147 -19.43 31.55 -3.87
CA TRP A 147 -18.09 31.25 -4.36
C TRP A 147 -17.50 32.44 -5.11
N TYR A 148 -18.30 33.16 -5.90
CA TYR A 148 -17.84 34.31 -6.66
C TYR A 148 -17.35 35.44 -5.74
N LEU A 149 -18.12 35.78 -4.70
CA LEU A 149 -17.72 36.82 -3.73
C LEU A 149 -16.54 36.39 -2.85
N GLU A 150 -16.46 35.10 -2.48
CA GLU A 150 -15.31 34.55 -1.75
C GLU A 150 -14.03 34.54 -2.61
N THR A 151 -14.17 34.31 -3.92
CA THR A 151 -13.06 34.25 -4.90
C THR A 151 -12.59 35.64 -5.34
N TYR A 152 -13.50 36.62 -5.37
CA TYR A 152 -13.24 37.99 -5.82
C TYR A 152 -13.58 39.01 -4.72
N PRO A 153 -12.69 39.19 -3.72
CA PRO A 153 -12.94 40.04 -2.57
C PRO A 153 -13.17 41.52 -2.90
N ASP A 154 -12.67 41.99 -4.04
CA ASP A 154 -12.90 43.35 -4.56
C ASP A 154 -14.38 43.60 -4.90
N VAL A 155 -15.07 42.59 -5.43
CA VAL A 155 -16.51 42.65 -5.73
C VAL A 155 -17.32 42.64 -4.43
N ALA A 156 -16.92 41.80 -3.47
CA ALA A 156 -17.54 41.74 -2.16
C ALA A 156 -17.40 43.05 -1.38
N ALA A 157 -16.21 43.66 -1.39
CA ALA A 157 -15.95 44.95 -0.73
C ALA A 157 -16.76 46.10 -1.34
N ALA A 158 -17.06 46.05 -2.64
CA ALA A 158 -17.87 47.05 -3.33
C ALA A 158 -19.39 46.88 -3.08
N GLY A 159 -19.83 45.79 -2.45
CA GLY A 159 -21.25 45.50 -2.20
C GLY A 159 -22.07 45.35 -3.48
N MET A 160 -21.42 45.01 -4.60
CA MET A 160 -22.06 44.83 -5.90
C MET A 160 -22.83 43.50 -5.95
N ASP A 161 -23.85 43.45 -6.81
CA ASP A 161 -24.47 42.17 -7.17
C ASP A 161 -23.43 41.33 -7.97
N PRO A 162 -23.06 40.13 -7.50
CA PRO A 162 -22.00 39.32 -8.11
C PRO A 162 -22.33 38.86 -9.53
N VAL A 163 -23.61 38.55 -9.80
CA VAL A 163 -24.04 38.08 -11.13
C VAL A 163 -24.12 39.27 -12.08
N GLU A 164 -24.65 40.41 -11.63
CA GLU A 164 -24.66 41.65 -12.41
C GLU A 164 -23.23 42.09 -12.76
N HIS A 165 -22.32 42.10 -11.78
CA HIS A 165 -20.90 42.37 -11.99
C HIS A 165 -20.30 41.43 -13.04
N TYR A 166 -20.56 40.12 -12.94
CA TYR A 166 -20.06 39.17 -13.92
C TYR A 166 -20.60 39.45 -15.32
N MET A 167 -21.90 39.73 -15.46
CA MET A 167 -22.55 39.95 -16.76
C MET A 167 -22.08 41.23 -17.46
N VAL A 168 -21.68 42.25 -16.70
CA VAL A 168 -21.23 43.53 -17.24
C VAL A 168 -19.70 43.57 -17.39
N GLN A 169 -18.94 43.05 -16.44
CA GLN A 169 -17.49 43.27 -16.37
C GLN A 169 -16.70 42.00 -16.11
N GLY A 170 -17.12 41.15 -15.17
CA GLY A 170 -16.33 39.99 -14.74
C GLY A 170 -15.99 39.01 -15.87
N PHE A 171 -16.90 38.81 -16.84
CA PHE A 171 -16.62 37.96 -18.00
C PHE A 171 -15.52 38.54 -18.92
N ARG A 172 -15.43 39.87 -19.05
CA ARG A 172 -14.38 40.55 -19.84
C ARG A 172 -13.02 40.39 -19.20
N GLU A 173 -13.00 40.36 -17.87
CA GLU A 173 -11.80 40.15 -17.05
C GLU A 173 -11.36 38.68 -16.95
N ASN A 174 -12.04 37.77 -17.66
CA ASN A 174 -11.85 36.31 -17.56
C ASN A 174 -12.03 35.76 -16.13
N ARG A 175 -12.88 36.39 -15.31
CA ARG A 175 -13.33 35.81 -14.05
C ARG A 175 -14.23 34.62 -14.37
N ASN A 176 -14.20 33.59 -13.53
CA ASN A 176 -15.09 32.44 -13.64
C ASN A 176 -16.41 32.69 -12.87
N PRO A 177 -17.57 32.23 -13.36
CA PRO A 177 -18.87 32.39 -12.69
C PRO A 177 -19.13 31.37 -11.56
N SER A 178 -18.41 30.25 -11.55
CA SER A 178 -18.47 29.21 -10.53
C SER A 178 -17.18 28.38 -10.54
N ALA A 179 -16.96 27.54 -9.53
CA ALA A 179 -15.82 26.62 -9.49
C ALA A 179 -15.82 25.60 -10.64
N GLY A 180 -17.00 25.29 -11.19
CA GLY A 180 -17.21 24.30 -12.26
C GLY A 180 -17.22 24.90 -13.67
N PHE A 181 -16.70 26.12 -13.87
CA PHE A 181 -16.69 26.78 -15.17
C PHE A 181 -15.33 27.46 -15.42
N ASP A 182 -14.69 27.16 -16.56
CA ASP A 182 -13.42 27.78 -16.96
C ASP A 182 -13.65 28.74 -18.12
N GLY A 183 -13.78 30.04 -17.78
CA GLY A 183 -14.05 31.09 -18.75
C GLY A 183 -12.96 31.25 -19.81
N ARG A 184 -11.69 30.98 -19.47
CA ARG A 184 -10.57 31.07 -20.42
C ARG A 184 -10.61 29.93 -21.43
N PHE A 185 -10.71 28.70 -20.93
CA PHE A 185 -10.88 27.52 -21.78
C PHE A 185 -12.08 27.68 -22.71
N TYR A 186 -13.24 28.02 -22.13
CA TYR A 186 -14.49 28.09 -22.87
C TYR A 186 -14.41 29.13 -24.00
N ARG A 187 -13.84 30.30 -23.71
CA ARG A 187 -13.62 31.37 -24.69
C ARG A 187 -12.69 30.93 -25.81
N GLN A 188 -11.61 30.24 -25.49
CA GLN A 188 -10.65 29.80 -26.50
C GLN A 188 -11.23 28.69 -27.40
N ARG A 189 -11.95 27.73 -26.81
CA ARG A 189 -12.52 26.57 -27.50
C ARG A 189 -13.73 26.92 -28.37
N TYR A 190 -14.70 27.64 -27.81
CA TYR A 190 -16.02 27.82 -28.43
C TYR A 190 -16.23 29.23 -28.98
N LEU A 191 -15.56 30.25 -28.45
CA LEU A 191 -15.74 31.66 -28.83
C LEU A 191 -14.59 32.22 -29.67
N ARG A 192 -13.65 31.38 -30.11
CA ARG A 192 -12.48 31.78 -30.93
C ARG A 192 -11.66 32.93 -30.30
N GLY A 193 -11.65 33.03 -28.97
CA GLY A 193 -10.90 34.07 -28.25
C GLY A 193 -11.60 35.43 -28.15
N ASP A 194 -12.86 35.57 -28.56
CA ASP A 194 -13.58 36.85 -28.52
C ASP A 194 -13.75 37.39 -27.08
N PRO A 195 -13.14 38.55 -26.75
CA PRO A 195 -13.20 39.13 -25.40
C PRO A 195 -14.57 39.76 -25.07
N GLU A 196 -15.36 40.12 -26.07
CA GLU A 196 -16.67 40.76 -25.90
C GLU A 196 -17.81 39.73 -25.82
N ALA A 197 -17.55 38.48 -26.22
CA ALA A 197 -18.50 37.39 -26.05
C ALA A 197 -18.51 36.88 -24.60
N ASN A 198 -19.70 36.83 -23.99
CA ASN A 198 -19.90 36.31 -22.64
C ASN A 198 -19.94 34.76 -22.65
N PRO A 199 -18.96 34.07 -22.03
CA PRO A 199 -18.86 32.62 -22.05
C PRO A 199 -20.03 31.90 -21.38
N LEU A 200 -20.56 32.47 -20.29
CA LEU A 200 -21.68 31.87 -19.58
C LEU A 200 -22.98 31.95 -20.40
N LEU A 201 -23.23 33.09 -21.05
CA LEU A 201 -24.42 33.24 -21.91
C LEU A 201 -24.37 32.33 -23.13
N HIS A 202 -23.19 32.15 -23.74
CA HIS A 202 -23.02 31.18 -24.80
C HIS A 202 -23.27 29.76 -24.27
N TYR A 203 -22.68 29.39 -23.13
CA TYR A 203 -22.91 28.08 -22.54
C TYR A 203 -24.39 27.81 -22.25
N LEU A 204 -25.10 28.75 -21.61
CA LEU A 204 -26.52 28.57 -21.30
C LEU A 204 -27.40 28.37 -22.55
N ARG A 205 -26.99 28.88 -23.71
CA ARG A 205 -27.70 28.69 -24.99
C ARG A 205 -27.39 27.35 -25.67
N HIS A 206 -26.19 26.81 -25.45
CA HIS A 206 -25.66 25.66 -26.21
C HIS A 206 -25.33 24.45 -25.33
N ARG A 207 -25.61 24.48 -24.02
CA ARG A 207 -25.22 23.42 -23.05
C ARG A 207 -25.80 22.04 -23.36
N ASP A 208 -26.90 21.98 -24.10
CA ASP A 208 -27.57 20.75 -24.49
C ASP A 208 -27.04 20.20 -25.84
N GLU A 209 -26.13 20.93 -26.51
CA GLU A 209 -25.48 20.48 -27.74
C GLU A 209 -24.30 19.52 -27.46
N PRO A 210 -24.14 18.44 -28.24
CA PRO A 210 -23.01 17.51 -28.07
C PRO A 210 -21.65 18.21 -28.23
N GLY A 211 -20.74 18.00 -27.26
CA GLY A 211 -19.36 18.51 -27.31
C GLY A 211 -19.15 19.91 -26.72
N ILE A 212 -20.20 20.55 -26.20
CA ILE A 212 -20.09 21.80 -25.43
C ILE A 212 -19.89 21.46 -23.95
N HIS A 213 -18.74 21.87 -23.40
CA HIS A 213 -18.39 21.61 -22.00
C HIS A 213 -18.00 22.92 -21.30
N PRO A 214 -18.49 23.18 -20.07
CA PRO A 214 -18.16 24.40 -19.33
C PRO A 214 -16.70 24.42 -18.83
N THR A 215 -16.06 23.26 -18.83
CA THR A 215 -14.65 23.01 -18.49
C THR A 215 -14.08 21.97 -19.46
N PRO A 216 -12.74 21.81 -19.54
CA PRO A 216 -12.15 20.71 -20.31
C PRO A 216 -12.74 19.34 -19.92
N PRO A 217 -13.12 18.49 -20.89
CA PRO A 217 -13.57 17.12 -20.64
C PRO A 217 -12.61 16.31 -19.76
N GLY A 218 -13.17 15.45 -18.91
CA GLY A 218 -12.41 14.66 -17.94
C GLY A 218 -11.43 13.65 -18.55
N ASP A 219 -11.57 13.32 -19.83
CA ASP A 219 -10.77 12.41 -20.64
C ASP A 219 -9.74 13.12 -21.54
N GLU A 220 -9.84 14.44 -21.72
CA GLU A 220 -8.88 15.20 -22.54
C GLU A 220 -7.57 15.43 -21.75
N THR A 221 -6.45 14.99 -22.32
CA THR A 221 -5.11 15.16 -21.73
C THR A 221 -4.53 16.50 -22.20
N SER A 222 -3.98 17.29 -21.28
CA SER A 222 -3.36 18.58 -21.61
C SER A 222 -2.02 18.74 -20.91
N LEU A 223 -1.16 19.61 -21.44
CA LEU A 223 0.16 19.91 -20.86
C LEU A 223 0.06 20.27 -19.36
N PRO A 224 -0.80 21.21 -18.91
CA PRO A 224 -0.93 21.51 -17.48
C PRO A 224 -1.40 20.31 -16.63
N ARG A 225 -2.18 19.40 -17.22
CA ARG A 225 -2.67 18.20 -16.53
C ARG A 225 -1.56 17.16 -16.36
N GLU A 226 -0.76 16.91 -17.40
CA GLU A 226 0.40 16.02 -17.29
C GLU A 226 1.45 16.60 -16.33
N MET A 227 1.68 17.91 -16.35
CA MET A 227 2.53 18.55 -15.34
C MET A 227 2.00 18.34 -13.91
N ARG A 228 0.69 18.53 -13.66
CA ARG A 228 0.10 18.26 -12.33
C ARG A 228 0.17 16.79 -11.92
N ARG A 229 0.10 15.86 -12.87
CA ARG A 229 0.23 14.42 -12.64
C ARG A 229 1.66 14.05 -12.24
N ASN A 230 2.65 14.59 -12.96
CA ASN A 230 4.07 14.26 -12.77
C ASN A 230 4.68 14.93 -11.53
N THR A 231 4.07 16.00 -11.03
CA THR A 231 4.49 16.75 -9.84
C THR A 231 3.83 16.26 -8.53
N ARG A 232 3.20 15.08 -8.54
CA ARG A 232 2.55 14.46 -7.37
C ARG A 232 2.89 12.97 -7.30
N PRO A 233 2.77 12.33 -6.12
CA PRO A 233 2.89 10.88 -5.98
C PRO A 233 2.00 10.14 -6.99
N GLY A 234 2.64 9.29 -7.79
CA GLY A 234 2.02 8.46 -8.82
C GLY A 234 1.50 7.12 -8.26
N PRO A 235 0.87 6.29 -9.11
CA PRO A 235 0.28 5.02 -8.69
C PRO A 235 1.32 3.97 -8.22
N PHE A 236 2.59 4.13 -8.60
CA PHE A 236 3.69 3.24 -8.23
C PHE A 236 4.59 3.83 -7.13
N PHE A 237 4.16 4.91 -6.49
CA PHE A 237 4.96 5.57 -5.47
C PHE A 237 5.24 4.65 -4.29
N GLU A 238 6.50 4.58 -3.87
CA GLU A 238 6.93 3.89 -2.66
C GLU A 238 7.83 4.81 -1.82
N GLU A 239 7.69 4.74 -0.49
CA GLU A 239 8.71 5.29 0.41
C GLU A 239 9.96 4.41 0.41
N VAL A 240 11.11 4.95 0.86
CA VAL A 240 12.36 4.19 0.94
C VAL A 240 12.18 2.96 1.83
N GLN A 241 12.45 1.78 1.27
CA GLN A 241 12.38 0.50 1.97
C GLN A 241 13.72 -0.21 1.86
N PRO A 242 14.60 -0.10 2.88
CA PRO A 242 15.84 -0.86 2.90
C PRO A 242 15.57 -2.37 2.85
N ILE A 243 16.47 -3.12 2.21
CA ILE A 243 16.48 -4.57 2.28
C ILE A 243 16.56 -4.96 3.77
N PRO A 244 15.63 -5.77 4.27
CA PRO A 244 15.67 -6.22 5.65
C PRO A 244 16.97 -6.98 5.97
N ALA A 245 17.45 -6.84 7.20
CA ALA A 245 18.65 -7.53 7.65
C ALA A 245 18.54 -9.05 7.52
N GLY A 246 19.68 -9.71 7.23
CA GLY A 246 19.79 -11.18 7.15
C GLY A 246 19.66 -11.77 5.74
N LEU A 247 19.33 -10.96 4.72
CA LEU A 247 19.34 -11.41 3.32
C LEU A 247 20.71 -11.18 2.67
N ALA A 248 21.27 -12.25 2.09
CA ALA A 248 22.46 -12.14 1.26
C ALA A 248 22.08 -11.74 -0.18
N PRO A 249 22.82 -10.81 -0.82
CA PRO A 249 22.53 -10.41 -2.20
C PRO A 249 22.79 -11.56 -3.18
N LEU A 250 21.88 -11.76 -4.14
CA LEU A 250 21.97 -12.79 -5.17
C LEU A 250 23.08 -12.51 -6.21
N ALA A 251 23.43 -11.25 -6.39
CA ALA A 251 24.53 -10.78 -7.24
C ALA A 251 25.07 -9.45 -6.71
N ARG A 252 26.32 -9.12 -7.07
CA ARG A 252 26.86 -7.78 -6.86
C ARG A 252 26.31 -6.88 -7.96
N VAL A 253 25.48 -5.90 -7.59
CA VAL A 253 24.94 -4.91 -8.53
C VAL A 253 25.65 -3.59 -8.37
N LEU A 254 26.22 -3.05 -9.45
CA LEU A 254 26.91 -1.76 -9.45
C LEU A 254 26.08 -0.72 -10.19
N ALA A 255 26.09 0.54 -9.75
CA ALA A 255 25.44 1.63 -10.45
C ALA A 255 26.49 2.65 -10.92
N PHE A 256 26.41 3.10 -12.18
CA PHE A 256 27.29 4.20 -12.61
C PHE A 256 26.93 5.49 -11.89
N TYR A 257 27.92 6.34 -11.68
CA TYR A 257 27.78 7.55 -10.89
C TYR A 257 28.27 8.75 -11.68
N LEU A 258 27.36 9.67 -11.97
CA LEU A 258 27.63 10.90 -12.71
C LEU A 258 28.18 11.98 -11.77
N PRO A 259 29.38 12.52 -12.03
CA PRO A 259 29.98 13.52 -11.16
C PRO A 259 29.51 14.96 -11.42
N GLN A 260 28.80 15.24 -12.52
CA GLN A 260 28.53 16.59 -13.05
C GLN A 260 27.47 17.43 -12.28
N PHE A 261 27.24 17.11 -11.00
CA PHE A 261 26.43 17.90 -10.08
C PHE A 261 27.26 18.81 -9.17
N HIS A 262 28.37 19.35 -9.68
CA HIS A 262 29.17 20.39 -9.01
C HIS A 262 29.73 21.34 -10.06
N ALA A 263 29.93 22.60 -9.69
CA ALA A 263 30.55 23.58 -10.57
C ALA A 263 32.07 23.34 -10.69
N CYS A 264 32.60 23.49 -11.90
CA CYS A 264 34.04 23.55 -12.16
C CYS A 264 34.35 24.72 -13.09
N ALA A 265 35.59 25.22 -13.04
CA ALA A 265 35.99 26.41 -13.79
C ALA A 265 35.82 26.23 -15.31
N GLU A 266 36.04 25.00 -15.80
CA GLU A 266 35.87 24.63 -17.18
C GLU A 266 34.40 24.69 -17.62
N ASN A 267 33.48 24.04 -16.88
CA ASN A 267 32.06 24.09 -17.20
C ASN A 267 31.50 25.52 -17.08
N ASP A 268 31.95 26.29 -16.10
CA ASP A 268 31.56 27.70 -15.95
C ASP A 268 31.96 28.54 -17.17
N ALA A 269 33.15 28.28 -17.74
CA ALA A 269 33.63 28.95 -18.93
C ALA A 269 32.90 28.50 -20.21
N TRP A 270 32.51 27.23 -20.29
CA TRP A 270 31.89 26.64 -21.49
C TRP A 270 30.37 26.87 -21.57
N TRP A 271 29.69 26.80 -20.42
CA TRP A 271 28.22 26.71 -20.33
C TRP A 271 27.58 27.82 -19.50
N GLY A 272 28.40 28.62 -18.80
CA GLY A 272 27.96 29.72 -17.95
C GLY A 272 28.18 29.45 -16.46
N LYS A 273 28.35 30.53 -15.68
CA LYS A 273 28.71 30.46 -14.27
C LYS A 273 27.70 29.65 -13.44
N GLY A 274 28.18 28.66 -12.71
CA GLY A 274 27.39 27.79 -11.83
C GLY A 274 26.73 26.62 -12.56
N PHE A 275 27.19 26.27 -13.77
CA PHE A 275 26.58 25.18 -14.54
C PHE A 275 26.70 23.83 -13.83
N THR A 276 25.56 23.14 -13.75
CA THR A 276 25.44 21.73 -13.36
C THR A 276 24.34 21.08 -14.21
N GLU A 277 24.25 19.74 -14.18
CA GLU A 277 23.19 19.02 -14.90
C GLU A 277 21.76 19.43 -14.49
N TRP A 278 21.56 20.00 -13.29
CA TRP A 278 20.27 20.58 -12.89
C TRP A 278 19.77 21.68 -13.84
N THR A 279 20.69 22.41 -14.48
CA THR A 279 20.37 23.50 -15.43
C THR A 279 19.56 23.01 -16.63
N ASN A 280 19.85 21.79 -17.08
CA ASN A 280 19.17 21.17 -18.23
C ASN A 280 17.80 20.61 -17.81
N LEU A 281 17.71 20.02 -16.61
CA LEU A 281 16.49 19.39 -16.11
C LEU A 281 15.31 20.39 -15.97
N HIS A 282 15.58 21.65 -15.60
CA HIS A 282 14.54 22.67 -15.39
C HIS A 282 13.77 23.07 -16.65
N ARG A 283 14.27 22.74 -17.84
CA ARG A 283 13.65 23.09 -19.12
C ARG A 283 12.68 22.03 -19.64
N ALA A 284 12.72 20.83 -19.06
CA ALA A 284 12.00 19.69 -19.60
C ALA A 284 10.48 19.77 -19.32
N LEU A 285 9.68 19.65 -20.37
CA LEU A 285 8.22 19.68 -20.33
C LEU A 285 7.64 18.43 -21.02
N PRO A 286 6.44 17.96 -20.64
CA PRO A 286 5.76 16.90 -21.39
C PRO A 286 5.59 17.28 -22.86
N ARG A 287 6.14 16.45 -23.76
CA ARG A 287 5.97 16.61 -25.21
C ARG A 287 4.74 15.88 -25.75
N PHE A 288 4.25 14.87 -25.01
CA PHE A 288 3.11 14.03 -25.39
C PHE A 288 2.42 13.44 -24.14
N SER A 289 1.21 12.91 -24.31
CA SER A 289 0.42 12.31 -23.23
C SER A 289 1.16 11.12 -22.58
N GLY A 290 1.31 11.16 -21.25
CA GLY A 290 2.06 10.14 -20.50
C GLY A 290 3.58 10.29 -20.53
N HIS A 291 4.12 11.36 -21.12
CA HIS A 291 5.53 11.69 -21.02
C HIS A 291 5.87 12.20 -19.61
N TYR A 292 6.70 11.47 -18.87
CA TYR A 292 7.05 11.82 -17.48
C TYR A 292 8.06 12.97 -17.41
N GLN A 293 7.58 14.21 -17.56
CA GLN A 293 8.33 15.45 -17.34
C GLN A 293 7.44 16.49 -16.62
N PRO A 294 7.99 17.46 -15.87
CA PRO A 294 9.36 17.49 -15.40
C PRO A 294 9.60 16.40 -14.33
N ARG A 295 10.85 15.97 -14.19
CA ARG A 295 11.29 15.09 -13.10
C ARG A 295 11.84 15.94 -11.96
N ILE A 296 11.42 15.63 -10.73
CA ILE A 296 11.73 16.47 -9.56
C ILE A 296 12.32 15.60 -8.45
N PRO A 297 13.57 15.86 -8.01
CA PRO A 297 14.17 15.15 -6.87
C PRO A 297 13.43 15.46 -5.57
N ARG A 298 13.24 14.43 -4.72
CA ARG A 298 12.47 14.56 -3.47
C ARG A 298 13.36 14.54 -2.23
N ASP A 299 13.96 13.40 -1.92
CA ASP A 299 14.63 13.17 -0.63
C ASP A 299 15.96 13.91 -0.52
N LEU A 300 16.75 13.91 -1.59
CA LEU A 300 18.05 14.60 -1.64
C LEU A 300 17.91 16.05 -2.12
N GLY A 301 16.81 16.39 -2.80
CA GLY A 301 16.58 17.68 -3.44
C GLY A 301 17.57 17.98 -4.56
N HIS A 302 17.61 19.24 -4.99
CA HIS A 302 18.65 19.73 -5.91
C HIS A 302 19.93 19.99 -5.10
N TYR A 303 20.91 19.10 -5.23
CA TYR A 303 22.14 19.13 -4.44
C TYR A 303 23.38 19.55 -5.24
N THR A 304 24.47 19.84 -4.54
CA THR A 304 25.81 19.99 -5.13
C THR A 304 26.79 18.96 -4.55
N LEU A 305 27.67 18.41 -5.38
CA LEU A 305 28.66 17.38 -5.02
C LEU A 305 30.03 18.00 -4.68
N GLU A 306 30.04 19.05 -3.86
CA GLU A 306 31.28 19.72 -3.43
C GLU A 306 31.94 19.09 -2.19
N GLY A 307 31.23 18.21 -1.48
CA GLY A 307 31.74 17.54 -0.28
C GLY A 307 30.99 16.27 0.10
N SER A 308 31.39 15.66 1.22
CA SER A 308 30.98 14.32 1.61
C SER A 308 29.54 14.18 2.13
N ALA A 309 28.85 15.28 2.46
CA ALA A 309 27.53 15.23 3.11
C ALA A 309 26.44 14.59 2.23
N VAL A 310 26.36 15.00 0.96
CA VAL A 310 25.40 14.43 -0.02
C VAL A 310 25.79 12.99 -0.35
N LEU A 311 27.08 12.75 -0.60
CA LEU A 311 27.58 11.42 -0.91
C LEU A 311 27.32 10.42 0.23
N ARG A 312 27.40 10.85 1.50
CA ARG A 312 27.02 10.03 2.67
C ARG A 312 25.55 9.59 2.63
N ARG A 313 24.65 10.50 2.25
CA ARG A 313 23.21 10.21 2.14
C ARG A 313 22.91 9.29 0.95
N GLN A 314 23.57 9.51 -0.18
CA GLN A 314 23.49 8.62 -1.35
C GLN A 314 23.99 7.21 -1.02
N ILE A 315 25.14 7.10 -0.34
CA ILE A 315 25.69 5.82 0.13
C ILE A 315 24.72 5.13 1.09
N ALA A 316 24.09 5.86 2.01
CA ALA A 316 23.12 5.27 2.93
C ALA A 316 21.91 4.66 2.18
N LEU A 317 21.37 5.37 1.18
CA LEU A 317 20.29 4.87 0.33
C LEU A 317 20.74 3.66 -0.51
N ALA A 318 21.91 3.75 -1.15
CA ALA A 318 22.47 2.68 -1.97
C ALA A 318 22.75 1.40 -1.16
N LYS A 319 23.34 1.54 0.03
CA LYS A 319 23.53 0.43 0.98
C LYS A 319 22.21 -0.16 1.44
N GLY A 320 21.23 0.69 1.75
CA GLY A 320 19.89 0.25 2.11
C GLY A 320 19.26 -0.63 1.03
N ALA A 321 19.48 -0.31 -0.24
CA ALA A 321 19.03 -1.11 -1.37
C ALA A 321 19.95 -2.29 -1.74
N GLY A 322 21.03 -2.54 -1.00
CA GLY A 322 21.96 -3.64 -1.25
C GLY A 322 22.88 -3.45 -2.46
N LEU A 323 23.03 -2.23 -3.00
CA LEU A 323 23.98 -1.97 -4.08
C LEU A 323 25.41 -2.32 -3.63
N GLY A 324 26.13 -2.99 -4.52
CA GLY A 324 27.48 -3.49 -4.30
C GLY A 324 28.59 -2.46 -4.51
N GLY A 325 28.26 -1.27 -5.00
CA GLY A 325 29.18 -0.15 -5.16
C GLY A 325 28.82 0.81 -6.30
N PHE A 326 29.57 1.91 -6.38
CA PHE A 326 29.44 2.90 -7.46
C PHE A 326 30.54 2.76 -8.52
N VAL A 327 30.19 3.01 -9.78
CA VAL A 327 31.14 3.13 -10.89
C VAL A 327 31.26 4.61 -11.27
N PHE A 328 32.25 5.31 -10.73
CA PHE A 328 32.41 6.74 -11.00
C PHE A 328 32.91 6.96 -12.42
N TYR A 329 32.24 7.85 -13.17
CA TYR A 329 32.85 8.39 -14.37
C TYR A 329 34.11 9.17 -13.99
N TYR A 330 35.20 8.83 -14.67
CA TYR A 330 36.51 9.39 -14.44
C TYR A 330 36.98 10.08 -15.70
N TYR A 331 37.15 11.41 -15.63
CA TYR A 331 37.54 12.25 -16.75
C TYR A 331 39.00 12.64 -16.59
N TRP A 332 39.84 12.00 -17.40
CA TRP A 332 41.27 12.28 -17.47
C TRP A 332 41.64 12.50 -18.94
N PHE A 333 42.23 13.65 -19.21
CA PHE A 333 42.59 14.16 -20.54
C PHE A 333 44.03 14.64 -20.54
N ASN A 334 44.96 13.87 -21.11
CA ASN A 334 46.35 14.31 -21.33
C ASN A 334 47.01 14.97 -20.09
N ARG A 335 46.88 14.34 -18.91
CA ARG A 335 47.33 14.80 -17.56
C ARG A 335 46.46 15.84 -16.85
N ARG A 336 45.31 16.22 -17.42
CA ARG A 336 44.30 17.07 -16.76
C ARG A 336 43.12 16.21 -16.30
N ARG A 337 42.71 16.38 -15.04
CA ARG A 337 41.49 15.77 -14.50
C ARG A 337 40.36 16.79 -14.49
N LEU A 338 39.16 16.34 -14.79
CA LEU A 338 37.93 17.14 -14.72
C LEU A 338 36.87 16.38 -13.93
N LEU A 339 35.92 17.11 -13.35
CA LEU A 339 34.79 16.55 -12.61
C LEU A 339 35.17 15.50 -11.53
N ASP A 340 36.37 15.60 -10.95
CA ASP A 340 36.93 14.59 -10.04
C ASP A 340 36.52 14.79 -8.57
N ARG A 341 35.88 15.91 -8.22
CA ARG A 341 35.52 16.24 -6.82
C ARG A 341 34.78 15.13 -6.07
N PRO A 342 33.77 14.44 -6.63
CA PRO A 342 33.03 13.44 -5.86
C PRO A 342 33.88 12.23 -5.47
N VAL A 343 34.73 11.73 -6.39
CA VAL A 343 35.64 10.61 -6.10
C VAL A 343 36.80 11.06 -5.20
N GLU A 344 37.28 12.29 -5.32
CA GLU A 344 38.28 12.85 -4.40
C GLU A 344 37.72 13.05 -2.98
N ALA A 345 36.46 13.47 -2.84
CA ALA A 345 35.78 13.54 -1.55
C ALA A 345 35.61 12.15 -0.91
N LEU A 346 35.33 11.12 -1.72
CA LEU A 346 35.30 9.74 -1.27
C LEU A 346 36.66 9.28 -0.73
N LEU A 347 37.74 9.53 -1.47
CA LEU A 347 39.11 9.17 -1.06
C LEU A 347 39.54 9.90 0.22
N ALA A 348 39.18 11.19 0.35
CA ALA A 348 39.55 12.02 1.49
C ALA A 348 38.80 11.65 2.78
N ASP A 349 37.53 11.23 2.69
CA ASP A 349 36.71 10.84 3.84
C ASP A 349 36.59 9.32 3.96
N GLN A 350 37.44 8.72 4.80
CA GLN A 350 37.45 7.28 5.07
C GLN A 350 36.20 6.79 5.84
N THR A 351 35.37 7.69 6.38
CA THR A 351 34.09 7.31 7.01
C THR A 351 32.99 7.01 5.98
N LEU A 352 33.20 7.37 4.71
CA LEU A 352 32.36 6.96 3.59
C LEU A 352 32.69 5.53 3.19
N ASP A 353 32.27 4.57 4.00
CA ASP A 353 32.44 3.15 3.71
C ASP A 353 31.51 2.75 2.56
N PHE A 354 31.95 2.75 1.30
CA PHE A 354 31.19 2.18 0.19
C PHE A 354 32.12 1.74 -0.94
N PRO A 355 31.95 0.54 -1.51
CA PRO A 355 32.82 0.09 -2.59
C PRO A 355 32.67 0.94 -3.85
N PHE A 356 33.75 1.11 -4.60
CA PHE A 356 33.72 1.86 -5.85
C PHE A 356 34.74 1.35 -6.89
N CYS A 357 34.51 1.68 -8.16
CA CYS A 357 35.51 1.56 -9.22
C CYS A 357 35.29 2.66 -10.27
N LEU A 358 36.12 2.70 -11.32
CA LEU A 358 36.12 3.77 -12.31
C LEU A 358 35.63 3.30 -13.68
N MET A 359 34.91 4.20 -14.37
CA MET A 359 34.64 4.18 -15.80
C MET A 359 35.40 5.35 -16.44
N TRP A 360 36.45 5.05 -17.20
CA TRP A 360 37.22 6.09 -17.88
C TRP A 360 36.45 6.58 -19.12
N ALA A 361 35.93 7.80 -19.04
CA ALA A 361 35.29 8.50 -20.15
C ALA A 361 36.36 9.10 -21.07
N ASN A 362 36.90 8.27 -21.95
CA ASN A 362 38.10 8.56 -22.76
C ASN A 362 37.82 9.19 -24.12
N GLU A 363 36.60 9.68 -24.36
CA GLU A 363 36.22 10.34 -25.60
C GLU A 363 36.48 11.84 -25.56
N ASN A 364 36.73 12.45 -26.72
CA ASN A 364 36.87 13.90 -26.84
C ASN A 364 35.62 14.60 -26.31
N TRP A 365 35.79 15.64 -25.49
CA TRP A 365 34.67 16.44 -25.03
C TRP A 365 34.37 17.53 -26.07
N THR A 366 33.19 17.47 -26.69
CA THR A 366 32.74 18.40 -27.73
C THR A 366 31.62 19.31 -27.24
N ARG A 367 31.44 20.48 -27.89
CA ARG A 367 30.35 21.43 -27.56
C ARG A 367 28.96 20.94 -28.00
N ARG A 368 28.88 20.00 -28.95
CA ARG A 368 27.64 19.26 -29.24
C ARG A 368 27.75 17.85 -28.69
N TRP A 369 26.67 17.39 -28.07
CA TRP A 369 26.51 16.04 -27.50
C TRP A 369 26.34 14.94 -28.57
N ASP A 370 26.59 15.23 -29.84
CA ASP A 370 26.34 14.35 -31.00
C ASP A 370 27.59 13.58 -31.47
N GLY A 371 28.73 13.73 -30.80
CA GLY A 371 29.97 13.01 -31.13
C GLY A 371 30.60 13.41 -32.47
N MET A 372 30.14 14.50 -33.11
CA MET A 372 30.71 15.03 -34.34
C MET A 372 31.78 16.09 -34.01
N GLU A 373 33.02 15.86 -34.45
CA GLU A 373 34.26 16.55 -34.05
C GLU A 373 34.43 18.02 -34.50
N ARG A 374 33.36 18.82 -34.65
CA ARG A 374 33.52 20.17 -35.22
C ARG A 374 33.90 21.27 -34.22
N GLU A 375 33.71 21.07 -32.92
CA GLU A 375 34.22 21.96 -31.84
C GLU A 375 34.59 21.17 -30.58
N VAL A 376 35.85 20.71 -30.49
CA VAL A 376 36.40 20.00 -29.32
C VAL A 376 36.79 21.01 -28.23
N LEU A 377 36.24 20.84 -27.02
CA LEU A 377 36.56 21.62 -25.82
C LEU A 377 37.82 21.09 -25.11
N ILE A 378 37.95 19.76 -25.00
CA ILE A 378 39.16 19.09 -24.53
C ILE A 378 39.34 17.75 -25.26
N ALA A 379 40.56 17.50 -25.77
CA ALA A 379 40.90 16.32 -26.55
C ALA A 379 41.63 15.25 -25.72
N GLN A 380 41.54 14.00 -26.15
CA GLN A 380 42.29 12.85 -25.63
C GLN A 380 43.23 12.30 -26.72
N ASP A 381 44.53 12.59 -26.60
CA ASP A 381 45.50 12.37 -27.69
C ASP A 381 46.31 11.06 -27.57
N TYR A 382 46.20 10.34 -26.44
CA TYR A 382 46.90 9.07 -26.17
C TYR A 382 48.42 9.12 -26.40
N ARG A 383 49.07 10.23 -26.00
CA ARG A 383 50.53 10.40 -26.14
C ARG A 383 51.27 9.36 -25.30
N GLU A 384 52.23 8.66 -25.90
CA GLU A 384 53.04 7.63 -25.21
C GLU A 384 53.74 8.19 -23.95
N ALA A 385 54.21 9.43 -24.02
CA ALA A 385 54.85 10.14 -22.88
C ALA A 385 53.93 10.34 -21.66
N ASP A 386 52.62 10.22 -21.83
CA ASP A 386 51.64 10.38 -20.75
C ASP A 386 51.13 9.05 -20.18
N GLU A 387 51.46 7.90 -20.80
CA GLU A 387 50.98 6.58 -20.37
C GLU A 387 51.33 6.32 -18.90
N GLY A 388 52.57 6.60 -18.48
CA GLY A 388 52.98 6.44 -17.09
C GLY A 388 52.15 7.29 -16.10
N ALA A 389 51.77 8.51 -16.49
CA ALA A 389 50.94 9.39 -15.66
C ALA A 389 49.48 8.92 -15.59
N LEU A 390 48.93 8.43 -16.70
CA LEU A 390 47.60 7.81 -16.74
C LEU A 390 47.53 6.58 -15.83
N ILE A 391 48.49 5.67 -15.97
CA ILE A 391 48.59 4.44 -15.18
C ILE A 391 48.74 4.75 -13.69
N ALA A 392 49.64 5.67 -13.32
CA ALA A 392 49.81 6.11 -11.93
C ALA A 392 48.52 6.74 -11.38
N SER A 393 47.78 7.46 -12.23
CA SER A 393 46.50 8.04 -11.86
C SER A 393 45.44 6.99 -11.51
N PHE A 394 45.38 5.87 -12.24
CA PHE A 394 44.49 4.76 -11.90
C PHE A 394 44.98 4.00 -10.66
N ALA A 395 46.27 3.68 -10.59
CA ALA A 395 46.88 2.95 -9.48
C ALA A 395 46.68 3.66 -8.13
N ARG A 396 46.66 5.00 -8.11
CA ARG A 396 46.31 5.79 -6.92
C ARG A 396 44.93 5.41 -6.35
N HIS A 397 43.94 5.17 -7.20
CA HIS A 397 42.60 4.79 -6.77
C HIS A 397 42.55 3.31 -6.36
N PHE A 398 43.31 2.44 -7.04
CA PHE A 398 43.38 1.01 -6.73
C PHE A 398 43.93 0.73 -5.32
N ALA A 399 44.74 1.66 -4.78
CA ALA A 399 45.31 1.58 -3.45
C ALA A 399 44.28 1.80 -2.33
N ASP A 400 43.11 2.36 -2.61
CA ASP A 400 42.05 2.50 -1.61
C ASP A 400 41.43 1.13 -1.28
N PRO A 401 41.28 0.75 0.00
CA PRO A 401 40.76 -0.57 0.38
C PRO A 401 39.30 -0.78 -0.05
N ARG A 402 38.56 0.28 -0.35
CA ARG A 402 37.18 0.22 -0.85
C ARG A 402 37.11 0.00 -2.37
N TYR A 403 38.24 0.03 -3.08
CA TYR A 403 38.25 -0.19 -4.53
C TYR A 403 37.80 -1.62 -4.88
N ILE A 404 36.85 -1.76 -5.80
CA ILE A 404 36.28 -3.05 -6.16
C ILE A 404 37.33 -3.90 -6.86
N ARG A 405 37.62 -5.05 -6.24
CA ARG A 405 38.47 -6.10 -6.77
C ARG A 405 37.67 -7.38 -6.98
N LEU A 406 37.90 -8.04 -8.11
CA LEU A 406 37.33 -9.37 -8.42
C LEU A 406 38.49 -10.34 -8.56
N ALA A 407 38.44 -11.47 -7.83
CA ALA A 407 39.57 -12.41 -7.72
C ALA A 407 40.91 -11.71 -7.39
N GLY A 408 40.87 -10.67 -6.54
CA GLY A 408 42.03 -9.87 -6.13
C GLY A 408 42.48 -8.77 -7.11
N ARG A 409 41.93 -8.72 -8.33
CA ARG A 409 42.33 -7.79 -9.39
C ARG A 409 41.44 -6.53 -9.42
N PRO A 410 41.98 -5.29 -9.56
CA PRO A 410 41.18 -4.07 -9.67
C PRO A 410 40.28 -4.09 -10.91
N LEU A 411 39.01 -3.71 -10.77
CA LEU A 411 38.10 -3.55 -11.91
C LEU A 411 38.20 -2.14 -12.51
N LEU A 412 38.42 -2.01 -13.82
CA LEU A 412 38.46 -0.72 -14.53
C LEU A 412 37.67 -0.83 -15.85
N PHE A 413 36.70 0.07 -16.03
CA PHE A 413 35.95 0.18 -17.27
C PHE A 413 36.51 1.26 -18.20
N ILE A 414 36.42 1.04 -19.51
CA ILE A 414 36.87 1.96 -20.56
C ILE A 414 35.69 2.23 -21.52
N TYR A 415 35.30 3.50 -21.66
CA TYR A 415 34.07 3.87 -22.36
C TYR A 415 34.13 3.70 -23.89
N ARG A 416 35.21 4.16 -24.53
CA ARG A 416 35.48 4.06 -25.97
C ARG A 416 36.80 3.34 -26.22
N ALA A 417 36.88 2.06 -25.84
CA ALA A 417 38.13 1.30 -25.97
C ALA A 417 38.66 1.21 -27.42
N ALA A 418 37.76 1.21 -28.41
CA ALA A 418 38.10 1.21 -29.83
C ALA A 418 38.86 2.45 -30.31
N GLN A 419 38.77 3.58 -29.59
CA GLN A 419 39.50 4.82 -29.93
C GLN A 419 40.97 4.77 -29.51
N ILE A 420 41.39 3.78 -28.72
CA ILE A 420 42.76 3.67 -28.23
C ILE A 420 43.69 3.30 -29.40
N PRO A 421 44.65 4.16 -29.79
CA PRO A 421 45.56 3.88 -30.89
C PRO A 421 46.42 2.65 -30.61
N GLY A 422 46.62 1.80 -31.61
CA GLY A 422 47.43 0.59 -31.50
C GLY A 422 46.76 -0.60 -30.78
N GLY A 423 45.51 -0.46 -30.33
CA GLY A 423 44.67 -1.56 -29.83
C GLY A 423 45.35 -2.46 -28.79
N ALA A 424 45.40 -3.77 -29.07
CA ALA A 424 45.98 -4.77 -28.16
C ALA A 424 47.45 -4.52 -27.78
N ALA A 425 48.26 -3.93 -28.66
CA ALA A 425 49.66 -3.64 -28.35
C ALA A 425 49.77 -2.58 -27.24
N THR A 426 48.92 -1.55 -27.29
CA THR A 426 48.86 -0.50 -26.27
C THR A 426 48.34 -1.02 -24.94
N ILE A 427 47.29 -1.84 -24.96
CA ILE A 427 46.77 -2.50 -23.76
C ILE A 427 47.84 -3.42 -23.12
N ALA A 428 48.61 -4.16 -23.91
CA ALA A 428 49.70 -4.98 -23.40
C ALA A 428 50.80 -4.15 -22.73
N ARG A 429 51.19 -2.99 -23.31
CA ARG A 429 52.12 -2.06 -22.67
C ARG A 429 51.58 -1.54 -21.34
N TRP A 430 50.31 -1.14 -21.29
CA TRP A 430 49.68 -0.66 -20.05
C TRP A 430 49.67 -1.71 -18.96
N ARG A 431 49.37 -2.98 -19.28
CA ARG A 431 49.47 -4.09 -18.32
C ARG A 431 50.89 -4.26 -17.78
N ALA A 432 51.91 -4.19 -18.66
CA ALA A 432 53.31 -4.25 -18.24
C ALA A 432 53.69 -3.07 -17.33
N LEU A 433 53.17 -1.87 -17.60
CA LEU A 433 53.36 -0.69 -16.76
C LEU A 433 52.67 -0.83 -15.40
N PHE A 434 51.41 -1.28 -15.34
CA PHE A 434 50.73 -1.56 -14.08
C PHE A 434 51.52 -2.56 -13.21
N GLN A 435 52.02 -3.63 -13.82
CA GLN A 435 52.76 -4.67 -13.11
C GLN A 435 54.14 -4.18 -12.64
N SER A 436 54.90 -3.50 -13.50
CA SER A 436 56.28 -3.09 -13.20
C SER A 436 56.37 -1.87 -12.28
N ALA A 437 55.48 -0.89 -12.45
CA ALA A 437 55.51 0.36 -11.68
C ALA A 437 54.68 0.30 -10.39
N HIS A 438 53.61 -0.51 -10.35
CA HIS A 438 52.66 -0.52 -9.24
C HIS A 438 52.34 -1.92 -8.69
N GLY A 439 52.85 -3.00 -9.29
CA GLY A 439 52.56 -4.37 -8.84
C GLY A 439 51.09 -4.79 -9.07
N GLU A 440 50.36 -4.10 -9.93
CA GLU A 440 48.92 -4.31 -10.15
C GLU A 440 48.64 -5.06 -11.46
N ASN A 441 47.55 -5.82 -11.49
CA ASN A 441 47.05 -6.50 -12.68
C ASN A 441 45.53 -6.32 -12.83
N PRO A 442 45.07 -5.16 -13.35
CA PRO A 442 43.64 -4.85 -13.42
C PRO A 442 42.87 -5.71 -14.43
N LEU A 443 41.59 -5.89 -14.17
CA LEU A 443 40.57 -6.36 -15.11
C LEU A 443 40.13 -5.15 -15.93
N LEU A 444 40.48 -5.14 -17.22
CA LEU A 444 40.14 -4.06 -18.14
C LEU A 444 38.89 -4.47 -18.95
N VAL A 445 37.82 -3.69 -18.83
CA VAL A 445 36.50 -4.00 -19.40
C VAL A 445 36.04 -2.87 -20.33
N MET A 446 35.68 -3.17 -21.57
CA MET A 446 35.14 -2.14 -22.48
C MET A 446 33.62 -1.95 -22.33
N ALA A 447 33.11 -0.75 -22.57
CA ALA A 447 31.69 -0.50 -22.76
C ALA A 447 31.24 -0.77 -24.21
N GLN A 448 30.08 -1.39 -24.39
CA GLN A 448 29.47 -1.62 -25.72
C GLN A 448 28.58 -0.43 -26.13
N SER A 449 29.20 0.71 -26.46
CA SER A 449 28.50 1.99 -26.69
C SER A 449 28.24 2.35 -28.17
N PHE A 450 29.20 2.15 -29.08
CA PHE A 450 29.11 2.59 -30.49
C PHE A 450 29.77 1.63 -31.50
N GLY A 451 29.16 0.46 -31.74
CA GLY A 451 29.47 -0.42 -32.88
C GLY A 451 30.51 -1.52 -32.66
N GLU A 452 31.52 -1.31 -31.79
CA GLU A 452 32.42 -2.38 -31.37
C GLU A 452 31.93 -3.08 -30.10
N GLU A 453 31.82 -4.41 -30.18
CA GLU A 453 31.22 -5.22 -29.12
C GLU A 453 32.14 -6.28 -28.54
N ASP A 454 33.15 -6.73 -29.30
CA ASP A 454 34.05 -7.82 -28.92
C ASP A 454 35.34 -7.26 -28.28
N PRO A 455 35.63 -7.57 -26.99
CA PRO A 455 36.82 -7.12 -26.29
C PRO A 455 38.11 -7.82 -26.70
N ARG A 456 38.03 -9.00 -27.34
CA ARG A 456 39.18 -9.87 -27.59
C ARG A 456 40.22 -9.27 -28.54
N PRO A 457 39.84 -8.59 -29.66
CA PRO A 457 40.79 -7.93 -30.55
C PRO A 457 41.63 -6.84 -29.87
N LEU A 458 41.15 -6.27 -28.75
CA LEU A 458 41.84 -5.24 -27.98
C LEU A 458 42.65 -5.82 -26.80
N GLY A 459 42.59 -7.13 -26.53
CA GLY A 459 43.29 -7.74 -25.39
C GLY A 459 42.68 -7.41 -24.01
N LEU A 460 41.38 -7.12 -23.97
CA LEU A 460 40.62 -6.79 -22.77
C LEU A 460 40.02 -8.05 -22.12
N ASP A 461 39.75 -8.01 -20.81
CA ASP A 461 39.28 -9.17 -20.04
C ASP A 461 37.78 -9.46 -20.25
N GLY A 462 37.02 -8.49 -20.78
CA GLY A 462 35.59 -8.62 -21.07
C GLY A 462 34.94 -7.31 -21.48
N ALA A 463 33.61 -7.33 -21.55
CA ALA A 463 32.81 -6.16 -21.90
C ALA A 463 31.67 -5.91 -20.90
N VAL A 464 31.13 -4.69 -20.89
CA VAL A 464 29.89 -4.31 -20.22
C VAL A 464 28.90 -3.77 -21.25
N GLU A 465 27.67 -4.28 -21.21
CA GLU A 465 26.58 -3.77 -22.04
C GLU A 465 26.25 -2.33 -21.63
N PHE A 466 26.13 -1.43 -22.60
CA PHE A 466 25.92 -0.01 -22.34
C PHE A 466 24.65 0.51 -23.07
N PRO A 467 23.45 0.26 -22.51
CA PRO A 467 22.17 0.69 -23.09
C PRO A 467 22.03 2.23 -23.09
N PRO A 468 21.14 2.81 -23.93
CA PRO A 468 20.09 2.13 -24.69
C PRO A 468 20.42 1.82 -26.15
N HIS A 469 21.40 2.49 -26.76
CA HIS A 469 21.55 2.53 -28.23
C HIS A 469 21.64 1.15 -28.90
N LYS A 470 22.47 0.25 -28.36
CA LYS A 470 22.57 -1.13 -28.84
C LYS A 470 21.23 -1.89 -28.73
N LEU A 471 20.48 -1.66 -27.65
CA LEU A 471 19.24 -2.38 -27.37
C LEU A 471 18.03 -1.82 -28.15
N THR A 472 18.09 -0.56 -28.58
CA THR A 472 17.09 0.03 -29.46
C THR A 472 17.38 -0.25 -30.94
N ALA A 473 18.60 -0.66 -31.28
CA ALA A 473 18.95 -1.04 -32.65
C ALA A 473 18.03 -2.17 -33.14
N GLY A 474 17.25 -1.88 -34.18
CA GLY A 474 16.29 -2.82 -34.78
C GLY A 474 14.88 -2.82 -34.17
N LEU A 475 14.60 -1.98 -33.17
CA LEU A 475 13.23 -1.76 -32.69
C LEU A 475 12.50 -0.71 -33.55
N THR A 476 11.18 -0.85 -33.67
CA THR A 476 10.33 0.16 -34.34
C THR A 476 9.92 1.25 -33.35
N PRO A 477 10.14 2.54 -33.65
CA PRO A 477 9.64 3.64 -32.82
C PRO A 477 8.11 3.64 -32.71
N ILE A 478 7.59 4.01 -31.54
CA ILE A 478 6.15 4.08 -31.24
C ILE A 478 5.54 5.46 -31.48
N ASN A 479 6.31 6.42 -32.03
CA ASN A 479 5.88 7.80 -32.32
C ASN A 479 4.48 7.92 -32.93
N PRO A 480 4.06 7.10 -33.93
CA PRO A 480 2.73 7.24 -34.55
C PRO A 480 1.55 6.96 -33.62
N LYS A 481 1.79 6.36 -32.44
CA LYS A 481 0.77 6.04 -31.43
C LYS A 481 0.69 7.09 -30.32
N LEU A 482 1.56 8.10 -30.35
CA LEU A 482 1.63 9.13 -29.30
C LEU A 482 0.66 10.26 -29.59
N ASP A 483 0.03 10.76 -28.52
CA ASP A 483 -0.77 11.98 -28.53
C ASP A 483 0.14 13.16 -28.20
N LEU A 484 0.62 13.87 -29.23
CA LEU A 484 1.64 14.92 -29.11
C LEU A 484 1.03 16.25 -28.67
N PHE A 485 1.65 16.90 -27.69
CA PHE A 485 1.39 18.31 -27.35
C PHE A 485 2.29 19.27 -28.12
N ASP A 486 3.47 18.79 -28.51
CA ASP A 486 4.49 19.54 -29.25
C ASP A 486 4.56 19.03 -30.69
N THR A 487 4.21 19.88 -31.65
CA THR A 487 4.21 19.55 -33.08
C THR A 487 5.61 19.50 -33.68
N ASP A 488 6.62 20.07 -33.02
CA ASP A 488 8.02 20.09 -33.47
C ASP A 488 8.83 18.90 -32.88
N PHE A 489 8.15 17.98 -32.19
CA PHE A 489 8.77 16.80 -31.59
C PHE A 489 9.26 15.80 -32.65
N THR A 490 10.57 15.58 -32.71
CA THR A 490 11.26 14.71 -33.68
C THR A 490 12.09 13.59 -33.05
N ALA A 491 12.12 13.51 -31.71
CA ALA A 491 12.81 12.47 -30.96
C ALA A 491 12.24 11.07 -31.26
N GLU A 492 13.10 10.05 -31.24
CA GLU A 492 12.66 8.66 -31.39
C GLU A 492 12.16 8.11 -30.06
N VAL A 493 10.93 7.56 -30.04
CA VAL A 493 10.33 6.98 -28.84
C VAL A 493 10.20 5.48 -28.98
N TYR A 494 10.72 4.70 -28.04
CA TYR A 494 10.68 3.24 -28.04
C TYR A 494 9.90 2.70 -26.83
N ASP A 495 9.35 1.49 -26.96
CA ASP A 495 8.69 0.80 -25.84
C ASP A 495 9.71 0.13 -24.91
N TYR A 496 9.57 0.37 -23.61
CA TYR A 496 10.48 -0.17 -22.58
C TYR A 496 10.45 -1.70 -22.50
N GLU A 497 9.28 -2.33 -22.67
CA GLU A 497 9.14 -3.79 -22.57
C GLU A 497 9.78 -4.48 -23.78
N ALA A 498 9.66 -3.88 -24.98
CA ALA A 498 10.37 -4.33 -26.18
C ALA A 498 11.90 -4.26 -26.00
N LEU A 499 12.41 -3.17 -25.41
CA LEU A 499 13.84 -3.01 -25.12
C LEU A 499 14.35 -4.08 -24.14
N ALA A 500 13.65 -4.29 -23.02
CA ALA A 500 14.01 -5.32 -22.04
C ALA A 500 13.98 -6.74 -22.65
N LYS A 501 12.96 -7.05 -23.48
CA LYS A 501 12.89 -8.33 -24.21
C LYS A 501 14.07 -8.50 -25.16
N ASN A 502 14.44 -7.47 -25.91
CA ASN A 502 15.59 -7.51 -26.82
C ASN A 502 16.89 -7.81 -26.05
N SER A 503 17.11 -7.15 -24.91
CA SER A 503 18.25 -7.43 -24.02
C SER A 503 18.31 -8.88 -23.55
N LEU A 504 17.17 -9.48 -23.22
CA LEU A 504 17.08 -10.83 -22.66
C LEU A 504 17.15 -11.93 -23.73
N ALA A 505 16.73 -11.61 -24.96
CA ALA A 505 16.75 -12.53 -26.09
C ALA A 505 18.13 -12.63 -26.75
N ALA A 506 19.01 -11.64 -26.55
CA ALA A 506 20.35 -11.64 -27.11
C ALA A 506 21.14 -12.89 -26.68
N PRO A 507 21.69 -13.68 -27.62
CA PRO A 507 22.47 -14.86 -27.28
C PRO A 507 23.73 -14.44 -26.52
N PRO A 508 24.16 -15.23 -25.52
CA PRO A 508 25.32 -14.86 -24.73
C PRO A 508 26.60 -15.02 -25.57
N PRO A 509 27.51 -14.04 -25.56
CA PRO A 509 28.72 -14.07 -26.39
C PRO A 509 29.77 -15.06 -25.88
N ASP A 510 30.77 -15.33 -26.73
CA ASP A 510 31.94 -16.18 -26.43
C ASP A 510 33.02 -15.49 -25.57
N PHE A 511 32.70 -14.35 -24.96
CA PHE A 511 33.57 -13.61 -24.05
C PHE A 511 32.78 -13.20 -22.80
N PRO A 512 33.46 -12.91 -21.67
CA PRO A 512 32.79 -12.44 -20.47
C PRO A 512 32.06 -11.10 -20.70
N LEU A 513 30.74 -11.09 -20.51
CA LEU A 513 29.89 -9.91 -20.66
C LEU A 513 29.14 -9.62 -19.36
N ILE A 514 29.29 -8.40 -18.84
CA ILE A 514 28.48 -7.85 -17.75
C ILE A 514 27.25 -7.19 -18.38
N LYS A 515 26.04 -7.60 -17.99
CA LYS A 515 24.79 -7.03 -18.49
C LYS A 515 24.38 -5.81 -17.68
N THR A 516 23.61 -4.90 -18.29
CA THR A 516 23.20 -3.63 -17.66
C THR A 516 21.70 -3.38 -17.85
N ALA A 517 20.99 -3.06 -16.76
CA ALA A 517 19.59 -2.61 -16.82
C ALA A 517 19.47 -1.08 -16.74
N ILE A 518 18.45 -0.50 -17.38
CA ILE A 518 18.10 0.92 -17.25
C ILE A 518 16.80 1.10 -16.45
N PRO A 519 16.77 1.94 -15.40
CA PRO A 519 15.52 2.28 -14.72
C PRO A 519 14.52 2.98 -15.65
N GLY A 520 15.05 3.83 -16.53
CA GLY A 520 14.38 4.52 -17.62
C GLY A 520 15.43 5.14 -18.55
N TRP A 521 14.98 5.73 -19.65
CA TRP A 521 15.83 6.55 -20.50
C TRP A 521 15.02 7.63 -21.21
N ASP A 522 15.43 8.88 -21.07
CA ASP A 522 14.83 10.05 -21.70
C ASP A 522 15.80 11.22 -21.60
N ASN A 523 16.47 11.54 -22.71
CA ASN A 523 17.42 12.64 -22.78
C ASN A 523 16.84 13.92 -23.40
N ASP A 524 15.51 14.11 -23.37
CA ASP A 524 14.85 15.34 -23.85
C ASP A 524 15.37 16.60 -23.13
N ALA A 525 15.74 16.49 -21.85
CA ALA A 525 16.32 17.60 -21.08
C ALA A 525 17.65 18.11 -21.66
N ARG A 526 18.43 17.24 -22.33
CA ARG A 526 19.67 17.60 -23.04
C ARG A 526 19.41 17.97 -24.51
N ARG A 527 18.39 17.37 -25.13
CA ARG A 527 18.09 17.44 -26.57
C ARG A 527 16.62 17.75 -26.79
N GLU A 528 16.20 18.95 -26.44
CA GLU A 528 14.80 19.42 -26.45
C GLU A 528 14.06 19.01 -27.75
N GLY A 529 13.21 17.98 -27.67
CA GLY A 529 12.41 17.46 -28.79
C GLY A 529 13.16 16.65 -29.85
N GLN A 530 14.46 16.37 -29.68
CA GLN A 530 15.34 15.73 -30.68
C GLN A 530 16.17 14.55 -30.14
N GLY A 531 15.82 14.07 -28.94
CA GLY A 531 16.53 12.99 -28.25
C GLY A 531 16.04 11.57 -28.59
N LEU A 532 16.20 10.68 -27.62
CA LEU A 532 15.68 9.32 -27.58
C LEU A 532 14.94 9.13 -26.26
N VAL A 533 13.71 8.63 -26.33
CA VAL A 533 12.85 8.36 -25.16
C VAL A 533 12.49 6.89 -25.15
N VAL A 534 12.65 6.23 -24.00
CA VAL A 534 12.16 4.86 -23.76
C VAL A 534 10.93 4.96 -22.86
N GLN A 535 9.76 4.86 -23.47
CA GLN A 535 8.47 5.07 -22.85
C GLN A 535 7.92 3.78 -22.23
N GLY A 536 7.20 3.92 -21.11
CA GLY A 536 6.52 2.80 -20.44
C GLY A 536 7.36 2.07 -19.38
N ALA A 537 8.47 2.66 -18.94
CA ALA A 537 9.23 2.20 -17.79
C ALA A 537 8.36 2.25 -16.52
N THR A 538 8.34 1.14 -15.77
CA THR A 538 7.73 1.07 -14.44
C THR A 538 8.65 0.31 -13.49
N PRO A 539 8.59 0.56 -12.16
CA PRO A 539 9.40 -0.19 -11.19
C PRO A 539 9.23 -1.71 -11.33
N ALA A 540 8.01 -2.16 -11.65
CA ALA A 540 7.69 -3.56 -11.83
C ALA A 540 8.40 -4.19 -13.04
N ARG A 541 8.37 -3.52 -14.20
CA ARG A 541 9.03 -3.98 -15.43
C ARG A 541 10.55 -3.96 -15.28
N TYR A 542 11.07 -2.91 -14.64
CA TYR A 542 12.50 -2.77 -14.34
C TYR A 542 13.00 -3.90 -13.42
N GLN A 543 12.30 -4.17 -12.30
CA GLN A 543 12.64 -5.26 -11.39
C GLN A 543 12.69 -6.61 -12.11
N ALA A 544 11.65 -6.93 -12.90
CA ALA A 544 11.59 -8.19 -13.63
C ALA A 544 12.76 -8.35 -14.62
N TRP A 545 13.16 -7.27 -15.30
CA TRP A 545 14.33 -7.30 -16.17
C TRP A 545 15.62 -7.52 -15.36
N LEU A 546 15.81 -6.78 -14.26
CA LEU A 546 17.00 -6.89 -13.41
C LEU A 546 17.13 -8.28 -12.78
N GLU A 547 16.04 -8.88 -12.28
CA GLU A 547 16.01 -10.25 -11.75
C GLU A 547 16.52 -11.26 -12.77
N ARG A 548 16.05 -11.15 -14.03
CA ARG A 548 16.49 -12.00 -15.13
C ARG A 548 17.98 -11.82 -15.46
N LEU A 549 18.51 -10.59 -15.35
CA LEU A 549 19.95 -10.35 -15.51
C LEU A 549 20.76 -10.95 -14.36
N ILE A 550 20.27 -10.86 -13.12
CA ILE A 550 20.89 -11.46 -11.93
C ILE A 550 20.93 -12.99 -12.07
N GLU A 551 19.84 -13.62 -12.50
CA GLU A 551 19.80 -15.06 -12.79
C GLU A 551 20.86 -15.46 -13.83
N ALA A 552 20.96 -14.70 -14.93
CA ALA A 552 21.96 -14.95 -15.97
C ALA A 552 23.40 -14.78 -15.44
N ALA A 553 23.66 -13.74 -14.63
CA ALA A 553 24.97 -13.48 -14.03
C ALA A 553 25.37 -14.56 -13.02
N ARG A 554 24.42 -15.16 -12.30
CA ARG A 554 24.69 -16.30 -11.41
C ARG A 554 25.08 -17.56 -12.19
N ALA A 555 24.46 -17.78 -13.35
CA ALA A 555 24.81 -18.90 -14.22
C ALA A 555 26.16 -18.71 -14.91
N ARG A 556 26.58 -17.47 -15.17
CA ARG A 556 27.84 -17.12 -15.84
C ARG A 556 28.57 -15.99 -15.10
N PRO A 557 29.23 -16.29 -13.97
CA PRO A 557 29.89 -15.28 -13.15
C PRO A 557 31.10 -14.66 -13.86
N PHE A 558 31.25 -13.34 -13.76
CA PHE A 558 32.40 -12.60 -14.26
C PHE A 558 33.54 -12.66 -13.24
N ALA A 559 34.69 -13.24 -13.61
CA ALA A 559 35.82 -13.45 -12.70
C ALA A 559 35.40 -14.10 -11.35
N GLY A 560 34.47 -15.07 -11.42
CA GLY A 560 33.96 -15.78 -10.24
C GLY A 560 32.88 -15.05 -9.43
N THR A 561 32.45 -13.87 -9.87
CA THR A 561 31.39 -13.08 -9.20
C THR A 561 30.17 -12.89 -10.12
N ALA A 562 28.97 -13.15 -9.61
CA ALA A 562 27.73 -12.77 -10.29
C ALA A 562 27.62 -11.22 -10.26
N LEU A 563 27.82 -10.57 -11.40
CA LEU A 563 27.95 -9.11 -11.53
C LEU A 563 26.96 -8.58 -12.57
N VAL A 564 26.20 -7.55 -12.19
CA VAL A 564 25.26 -6.83 -13.06
C VAL A 564 25.45 -5.33 -12.84
N CYS A 565 25.25 -4.51 -13.86
CA CYS A 565 25.24 -3.06 -13.72
C CYS A 565 23.83 -2.46 -13.85
N VAL A 566 23.63 -1.29 -13.26
CA VAL A 566 22.49 -0.41 -13.51
C VAL A 566 23.05 0.87 -14.12
N ASN A 567 22.40 1.38 -15.17
CA ASN A 567 22.95 2.45 -16.00
C ASN A 567 23.36 3.69 -15.21
N ALA A 568 22.62 4.11 -14.18
CA ALA A 568 23.15 5.09 -13.26
C ALA A 568 22.41 5.16 -11.92
N TRP A 569 23.10 5.71 -10.93
CA TRP A 569 22.58 6.13 -9.64
C TRP A 569 21.83 7.46 -9.77
N ASN A 570 22.43 8.46 -10.44
CA ASN A 570 22.00 9.86 -10.42
C ASN A 570 21.99 10.56 -11.79
N GLU A 571 21.84 9.84 -12.91
CA GLU A 571 21.77 10.49 -14.24
C GLU A 571 20.35 11.03 -14.51
N TRP A 572 20.04 12.18 -13.91
CA TRP A 572 18.72 12.81 -13.96
C TRP A 572 18.31 13.30 -15.35
N THR A 573 19.27 13.79 -16.14
CA THR A 573 18.97 14.42 -17.43
C THR A 573 18.73 13.42 -18.56
N GLU A 574 19.11 12.15 -18.35
CA GLU A 574 18.74 11.03 -19.21
C GLU A 574 17.69 10.12 -18.56
N ALA A 575 17.09 10.53 -17.44
CA ALA A 575 16.12 9.76 -16.67
C ALA A 575 16.58 8.36 -16.22
N ALA A 576 17.89 8.13 -16.15
CA ALA A 576 18.52 6.87 -15.78
C ALA A 576 19.04 6.94 -14.33
N TYR A 577 18.15 7.19 -13.37
CA TYR A 577 18.51 7.33 -11.96
C TYR A 577 17.75 6.35 -11.06
N LEU A 578 18.33 6.04 -9.90
CA LEU A 578 17.71 5.30 -8.81
C LEU A 578 17.31 6.20 -7.65
N GLU A 579 17.78 7.46 -7.64
CA GLU A 579 17.45 8.40 -6.58
C GLU A 579 15.94 8.69 -6.48
N PRO A 580 15.41 8.89 -5.25
CA PRO A 580 13.98 9.15 -5.09
C PRO A 580 13.50 10.46 -5.72
N ASP A 581 12.36 10.39 -6.41
CA ASP A 581 11.69 11.54 -7.03
C ASP A 581 10.28 11.76 -6.46
N VAL A 582 9.60 12.83 -6.87
CA VAL A 582 8.26 13.18 -6.37
C VAL A 582 7.17 12.21 -6.87
N HIS A 583 7.34 11.60 -8.04
CA HIS A 583 6.29 10.79 -8.68
C HIS A 583 6.34 9.32 -8.28
N PHE A 584 7.51 8.70 -8.37
CA PHE A 584 7.77 7.31 -8.01
C PHE A 584 8.29 7.14 -6.59
N GLY A 585 8.68 8.22 -5.91
CA GLY A 585 9.34 8.09 -4.61
C GLY A 585 10.61 7.27 -4.77
N ALA A 586 10.84 6.29 -3.89
CA ALA A 586 11.95 5.35 -3.94
C ALA A 586 11.64 4.05 -4.70
N ALA A 587 10.55 3.97 -5.48
CA ALA A 587 10.09 2.69 -6.04
C ALA A 587 11.10 1.99 -6.95
N PHE A 588 11.88 2.72 -7.76
CA PHE A 588 12.96 2.12 -8.56
C PHE A 588 14.12 1.62 -7.71
N LEU A 589 14.49 2.36 -6.65
CA LEU A 589 15.51 1.93 -5.68
C LEU A 589 15.07 0.66 -4.93
N ASN A 590 13.82 0.63 -4.46
CA ASN A 590 13.25 -0.52 -3.78
C ASN A 590 13.13 -1.72 -4.73
N ALA A 591 12.77 -1.49 -6.00
CA ALA A 591 12.78 -2.51 -7.05
C ALA A 591 14.18 -3.10 -7.28
N THR A 592 15.23 -2.27 -7.29
CA THR A 592 16.62 -2.73 -7.30
C THR A 592 16.92 -3.60 -6.08
N GLY A 593 16.53 -3.14 -4.88
CA GLY A 593 16.77 -3.89 -3.65
C GLY A 593 16.04 -5.23 -3.60
N ARG A 594 14.79 -5.28 -4.06
CA ARG A 594 14.02 -6.53 -4.19
C ARG A 594 14.69 -7.50 -5.15
N ALA A 595 15.12 -7.05 -6.33
CA ALA A 595 15.82 -7.89 -7.29
C ALA A 595 17.14 -8.45 -6.73
N ILE A 596 17.93 -7.61 -6.04
CA ILE A 596 19.18 -8.00 -5.39
C ILE A 596 18.94 -9.06 -4.31
N ALA A 597 17.89 -8.87 -3.50
CA ALA A 597 17.55 -9.75 -2.40
C ALA A 597 16.71 -10.98 -2.81
N GLY A 598 16.27 -11.06 -4.07
CA GLY A 598 15.36 -12.10 -4.55
C GLY A 598 13.93 -11.99 -4.00
N LEU A 599 13.53 -10.83 -3.49
CA LEU A 599 12.19 -10.60 -2.94
C LEU A 599 11.17 -10.44 -4.07
N ALA A 600 10.07 -11.19 -4.00
CA ALA A 600 9.00 -11.09 -4.99
C ALA A 600 8.33 -9.71 -4.96
N GLN A 601 7.80 -9.29 -6.11
CA GLN A 601 6.86 -8.17 -6.14
C GLN A 601 5.58 -8.50 -5.37
N PRO A 602 4.87 -7.49 -4.83
CA PRO A 602 3.60 -7.67 -4.13
C PRO A 602 2.41 -8.19 -4.96
N SER A 603 2.64 -8.79 -6.14
CA SER A 603 1.58 -9.38 -6.96
C SER A 603 1.28 -10.81 -6.46
N THR A 604 0.80 -10.93 -5.24
CA THR A 604 0.35 -12.20 -4.69
C THR A 604 -1.18 -12.29 -4.80
N PRO A 605 -1.76 -13.48 -5.09
CA PRO A 605 -3.22 -13.69 -5.08
C PRO A 605 -3.89 -13.35 -3.72
N THR A 606 -3.06 -13.17 -2.69
CA THR A 606 -3.43 -12.98 -1.29
C THR A 606 -3.36 -11.55 -0.80
N ALA A 607 -3.09 -10.58 -1.68
CA ALA A 607 -3.18 -9.17 -1.32
C ALA A 607 -4.62 -8.80 -0.95
N LEU A 608 -4.79 -8.17 0.22
CA LEU A 608 -6.08 -7.87 0.82
C LEU A 608 -6.22 -6.36 1.07
N VAL A 609 -7.40 -5.81 0.78
CA VAL A 609 -7.71 -4.42 1.13
C VAL A 609 -8.58 -4.37 2.36
N LEU A 610 -8.21 -3.53 3.31
CA LEU A 610 -8.98 -3.24 4.52
C LEU A 610 -9.65 -1.88 4.35
N VAL A 611 -10.97 -1.87 4.24
CA VAL A 611 -11.76 -0.66 3.97
C VAL A 611 -12.35 -0.12 5.27
N GLY A 612 -12.13 1.17 5.53
CA GLY A 612 -12.70 1.91 6.65
C GLY A 612 -13.29 3.24 6.20
N HIS A 613 -14.12 3.87 7.05
CA HIS A 613 -14.76 5.14 6.71
C HIS A 613 -13.85 6.36 6.99
N ASP A 614 -13.08 6.35 8.09
CA ASP A 614 -12.13 7.42 8.43
C ASP A 614 -10.98 6.89 9.31
N ALA A 615 -10.00 7.76 9.64
CA ALA A 615 -8.91 7.48 10.58
C ALA A 615 -9.05 8.20 11.95
N LEU A 616 -10.28 8.43 12.42
CA LEU A 616 -10.55 8.98 13.75
C LEU A 616 -10.32 7.94 14.86
N SER A 617 -10.06 8.39 16.09
CA SER A 617 -9.77 7.48 17.21
C SER A 617 -11.04 6.95 17.89
N HIS A 618 -11.74 6.03 17.23
CA HIS A 618 -12.88 5.29 17.80
C HIS A 618 -12.72 3.76 17.69
N GLY A 619 -13.62 3.02 18.34
CA GLY A 619 -13.48 1.56 18.50
C GLY A 619 -13.44 0.77 17.17
N ALA A 620 -14.16 1.22 16.14
CA ALA A 620 -14.17 0.56 14.83
C ALA A 620 -12.83 0.72 14.10
N GLN A 621 -12.21 1.90 14.19
CA GLN A 621 -10.92 2.23 13.59
C GLN A 621 -9.81 1.47 14.31
N HIS A 622 -9.83 1.44 15.65
CA HIS A 622 -8.93 0.60 16.44
C HIS A 622 -9.05 -0.89 16.08
N LEU A 623 -10.27 -1.41 15.91
CA LEU A 623 -10.48 -2.79 15.45
C LEU A 623 -9.84 -3.03 14.08
N LEU A 624 -10.06 -2.15 13.10
CA LEU A 624 -9.48 -2.27 11.76
C LEU A 624 -7.95 -2.19 11.77
N LEU A 625 -7.39 -1.26 12.55
CA LEU A 625 -5.95 -1.07 12.72
C LEU A 625 -5.31 -2.31 13.34
N HIS A 626 -5.89 -2.85 14.42
CA HIS A 626 -5.38 -4.04 15.09
C HIS A 626 -5.56 -5.30 14.23
N LEU A 627 -6.64 -5.40 13.45
CA LEU A 627 -6.82 -6.47 12.46
C LEU A 627 -5.69 -6.41 11.41
N GLY A 628 -5.44 -5.24 10.83
CA GLY A 628 -4.34 -5.07 9.88
C GLY A 628 -2.97 -5.36 10.49
N ARG A 629 -2.73 -4.95 11.74
CA ARG A 629 -1.49 -5.29 12.47
C ARG A 629 -1.31 -6.79 12.61
N TYR A 630 -2.34 -7.53 13.02
CA TYR A 630 -2.25 -8.99 13.16
C TYR A 630 -1.99 -9.65 11.81
N LEU A 631 -2.78 -9.32 10.79
CA LEU A 631 -2.65 -9.91 9.46
C LEU A 631 -1.28 -9.60 8.81
N ALA A 632 -0.75 -8.38 8.96
CA ALA A 632 0.55 -8.01 8.42
C ALA A 632 1.73 -8.60 9.22
N ARG A 633 1.69 -8.53 10.56
CA ARG A 633 2.85 -8.85 11.43
C ARG A 633 2.90 -10.32 11.86
N VAL A 634 1.76 -10.96 12.07
CA VAL A 634 1.68 -12.39 12.43
C VAL A 634 1.53 -13.23 11.16
N CYS A 635 0.55 -12.91 10.32
CA CYS A 635 0.23 -13.79 9.18
C CYS A 635 1.08 -13.53 7.92
N GLY A 636 1.53 -12.29 7.71
CA GLY A 636 2.38 -11.94 6.56
C GLY A 636 1.55 -11.60 5.33
N VAL A 637 0.30 -11.19 5.55
CA VAL A 637 -0.60 -10.76 4.48
C VAL A 637 -0.14 -9.41 3.97
N GLN A 638 -0.09 -9.26 2.64
CA GLN A 638 0.14 -7.99 2.00
C GLN A 638 -1.16 -7.18 2.02
N LEU A 639 -1.12 -5.99 2.65
CA LEU A 639 -2.31 -5.19 2.92
C LEU A 639 -2.25 -3.82 2.27
N THR A 640 -3.40 -3.22 2.03
CA THR A 640 -3.56 -1.78 1.82
C THR A 640 -4.81 -1.32 2.55
N PHE A 641 -4.71 -0.21 3.28
CA PHE A 641 -5.86 0.45 3.87
C PHE A 641 -6.50 1.40 2.87
N LEU A 642 -7.83 1.35 2.78
CA LEU A 642 -8.61 2.27 1.97
C LEU A 642 -9.59 2.98 2.88
N LEU A 643 -9.38 4.27 3.11
CA LEU A 643 -10.13 5.08 4.06
C LEU A 643 -10.88 6.20 3.31
N GLY A 644 -12.13 6.45 3.69
CA GLY A 644 -12.90 7.57 3.13
C GLY A 644 -12.30 8.92 3.53
N GLU A 645 -11.93 9.08 4.80
CA GLU A 645 -11.37 10.33 5.32
C GLU A 645 -10.10 10.14 6.15
N SER A 646 -9.31 11.21 6.26
CA SER A 646 -8.12 11.29 7.11
C SER A 646 -8.49 11.40 8.60
N GLY A 647 -7.50 11.34 9.49
CA GLY A 647 -7.69 11.51 10.92
C GLY A 647 -6.42 11.24 11.75
N PRO A 648 -6.48 11.42 13.09
CA PRO A 648 -5.32 11.30 13.97
C PRO A 648 -4.61 9.92 13.93
N LEU A 649 -5.32 8.85 13.55
CA LEU A 649 -4.73 7.51 13.45
C LEU A 649 -4.02 7.25 12.11
N GLU A 650 -4.06 8.16 11.13
CA GLU A 650 -3.46 7.96 9.80
C GLU A 650 -1.99 7.51 9.89
N GLY A 651 -1.18 8.18 10.73
CA GLY A 651 0.21 7.77 10.96
C GLY A 651 0.35 6.36 11.55
N GLU A 652 -0.59 5.92 12.37
CA GLU A 652 -0.59 4.57 12.96
C GLU A 652 -0.98 3.49 11.95
N TYR A 653 -1.89 3.79 11.02
CA TYR A 653 -2.18 2.93 9.88
C TYR A 653 -0.96 2.82 8.95
N GLY A 654 -0.26 3.93 8.70
CA GLY A 654 0.85 4.01 7.76
C GLY A 654 2.08 3.21 8.21
N LYS A 655 2.24 3.04 9.53
CA LYS A 655 3.24 2.13 10.13
C LYS A 655 2.95 0.65 9.87
N VAL A 656 1.74 0.30 9.45
CA VAL A 656 1.29 -1.09 9.27
C VAL A 656 1.26 -1.46 7.79
N ALA A 657 0.65 -0.62 6.96
CA ALA A 657 0.54 -0.84 5.52
C ALA A 657 0.26 0.48 4.78
N PRO A 658 0.46 0.53 3.44
CA PRO A 658 0.08 1.69 2.64
C PRO A 658 -1.38 2.09 2.84
N ILE A 659 -1.65 3.40 2.82
CA ILE A 659 -2.99 3.97 2.97
C ILE A 659 -3.37 4.70 1.68
N LEU A 660 -4.61 4.53 1.24
CA LEU A 660 -5.25 5.34 0.22
C LEU A 660 -6.44 6.06 0.84
N ILE A 661 -6.47 7.39 0.70
CA ILE A 661 -7.57 8.24 1.18
C ILE A 661 -8.36 8.75 -0.03
N THR A 662 -9.67 8.54 -0.03
CA THR A 662 -10.52 8.79 -1.20
C THR A 662 -11.67 9.71 -0.83
N ARG A 663 -11.69 10.93 -1.38
CA ARG A 663 -12.64 11.98 -1.00
C ARG A 663 -13.97 11.91 -1.76
N ASP A 664 -14.02 11.14 -2.83
CA ASP A 664 -15.18 10.98 -3.72
C ASP A 664 -15.19 9.62 -4.43
N GLU A 665 -16.32 9.25 -5.04
CA GLU A 665 -16.51 7.96 -5.72
C GLU A 665 -15.54 7.76 -6.91
N ALA A 666 -15.15 8.83 -7.61
CA ALA A 666 -14.25 8.76 -8.76
C ALA A 666 -12.81 8.44 -8.32
N SER A 667 -12.33 9.11 -7.26
CA SER A 667 -11.05 8.85 -6.62
C SER A 667 -11.01 7.44 -6.01
N PHE A 668 -12.13 6.98 -5.45
CA PHE A 668 -12.29 5.61 -4.93
C PHE A 668 -12.18 4.56 -6.04
N ALA A 669 -12.92 4.74 -7.13
CA ALA A 669 -12.85 3.85 -8.29
C ALA A 669 -11.44 3.83 -8.93
N ALA A 670 -10.77 4.98 -9.01
CA ALA A 670 -9.40 5.07 -9.53
C ALA A 670 -8.38 4.33 -8.64
N ALA A 671 -8.49 4.51 -7.32
CA ALA A 671 -7.67 3.79 -6.34
C ALA A 671 -7.84 2.27 -6.48
N LEU A 672 -9.08 1.80 -6.58
CA LEU A 672 -9.37 0.38 -6.76
C LEU A 672 -8.87 -0.19 -8.08
N ARG A 673 -8.99 0.55 -9.19
CA ARG A 673 -8.38 0.14 -10.47
C ARG A 673 -6.87 -0.03 -10.35
N GLY A 674 -6.20 0.91 -9.68
CA GLY A 674 -4.76 0.81 -9.40
C GLY A 674 -4.40 -0.42 -8.58
N LEU A 675 -5.20 -0.75 -7.56
CA LEU A 675 -4.99 -1.94 -6.73
C LEU A 675 -5.28 -3.26 -7.49
N TYR A 676 -6.37 -3.31 -8.26
CA TYR A 676 -6.76 -4.52 -8.98
C TYR A 676 -5.82 -4.84 -10.15
N HIS A 677 -5.51 -3.84 -10.99
CA HIS A 677 -4.65 -4.02 -12.16
C HIS A 677 -3.16 -3.93 -11.84
N GLY A 678 -2.78 -3.06 -10.88
CA GLY A 678 -1.37 -2.84 -10.51
C GLY A 678 -0.84 -3.79 -9.44
N LYS A 679 -1.69 -4.22 -8.48
CA LYS A 679 -1.28 -5.11 -7.37
C LYS A 679 -1.97 -6.47 -7.36
N GLY A 680 -2.92 -6.72 -8.27
CA GLY A 680 -3.61 -8.02 -8.36
C GLY A 680 -4.57 -8.30 -7.21
N VAL A 681 -4.99 -7.29 -6.43
CA VAL A 681 -5.92 -7.46 -5.30
C VAL A 681 -7.25 -8.03 -5.81
N ARG A 682 -7.78 -9.04 -5.12
CA ARG A 682 -9.08 -9.67 -5.44
C ARG A 682 -10.06 -9.76 -4.27
N ARG A 683 -9.63 -9.40 -3.05
CA ARG A 683 -10.41 -9.55 -1.82
C ARG A 683 -10.37 -8.27 -0.98
N ALA A 684 -11.44 -8.02 -0.24
CA ALA A 684 -11.50 -6.92 0.72
C ALA A 684 -12.28 -7.29 1.99
N ILE A 685 -11.87 -6.72 3.12
CA ILE A 685 -12.68 -6.69 4.35
C ILE A 685 -13.14 -5.25 4.55
N VAL A 686 -14.45 -5.05 4.53
CA VAL A 686 -15.11 -3.77 4.70
C VAL A 686 -15.59 -3.66 6.13
N ASN A 687 -14.93 -2.79 6.89
CA ASN A 687 -15.23 -2.64 8.30
C ASN A 687 -16.29 -1.57 8.53
N THR A 688 -17.45 -2.09 8.95
CA THR A 688 -18.65 -1.42 9.47
C THR A 688 -19.65 -0.93 8.43
N ALA A 689 -20.91 -0.75 8.86
CA ALA A 689 -21.99 -0.26 8.00
C ALA A 689 -21.68 1.15 7.44
N ALA A 690 -20.87 1.94 8.15
CA ALA A 690 -20.41 3.25 7.68
C ALA A 690 -19.60 3.19 6.38
N ALA A 691 -18.88 2.08 6.13
CA ALA A 691 -18.10 1.88 4.89
C ALA A 691 -18.87 1.06 3.83
N ALA A 692 -20.13 0.68 4.10
CA ALA A 692 -20.90 -0.23 3.26
C ALA A 692 -21.15 0.30 1.83
N ALA A 693 -21.21 1.64 1.67
CA ALA A 693 -21.43 2.29 0.37
C ALA A 693 -20.37 1.92 -0.68
N HIS A 694 -19.18 1.48 -0.23
CA HIS A 694 -18.07 1.11 -1.10
C HIS A 694 -18.18 -0.31 -1.69
N CYS A 695 -19.01 -1.19 -1.11
CA CYS A 695 -19.12 -2.59 -1.53
C CYS A 695 -19.51 -2.79 -3.01
N PRO A 696 -20.50 -2.07 -3.58
CA PRO A 696 -20.86 -2.21 -4.99
C PRO A 696 -19.70 -1.87 -5.93
N GLU A 697 -18.93 -0.81 -5.64
CA GLU A 697 -17.79 -0.42 -6.48
C GLU A 697 -16.64 -1.43 -6.39
N LEU A 698 -16.37 -2.01 -5.22
CA LEU A 698 -15.40 -3.11 -5.09
C LEU A 698 -15.73 -4.26 -6.05
N VAL A 699 -17.00 -4.68 -6.09
CA VAL A 699 -17.45 -5.76 -6.97
C VAL A 699 -17.40 -5.35 -8.45
N ARG A 700 -17.73 -4.10 -8.80
CA ARG A 700 -17.57 -3.58 -10.18
C ARG A 700 -16.13 -3.71 -10.68
N GLN A 701 -15.14 -3.56 -9.80
CA GLN A 701 -13.72 -3.71 -10.11
C GLN A 701 -13.19 -5.15 -9.98
N GLY A 702 -14.04 -6.13 -9.69
CA GLY A 702 -13.63 -7.53 -9.52
C GLY A 702 -13.01 -7.87 -8.16
N ILE A 703 -13.21 -7.02 -7.14
CA ILE A 703 -12.77 -7.25 -5.76
C ILE A 703 -13.96 -7.75 -4.94
N THR A 704 -13.82 -8.93 -4.33
CA THR A 704 -14.88 -9.55 -3.54
C THR A 704 -14.83 -9.08 -2.08
N PRO A 705 -15.87 -8.38 -1.57
CA PRO A 705 -15.87 -7.87 -0.20
C PRO A 705 -16.52 -8.84 0.79
N ILE A 706 -15.98 -8.83 2.01
CA ILE A 706 -16.67 -9.27 3.23
C ILE A 706 -17.10 -8.03 3.99
N LEU A 707 -18.34 -8.01 4.46
CA LEU A 707 -18.89 -6.88 5.20
C LEU A 707 -18.95 -7.21 6.69
N LEU A 708 -18.30 -6.39 7.51
CA LEU A 708 -18.46 -6.45 8.97
C LEU A 708 -19.56 -5.48 9.38
N ILE A 709 -20.53 -5.92 10.19
CA ILE A 709 -21.57 -5.06 10.75
C ILE A 709 -21.36 -4.93 12.26
N HIS A 710 -21.07 -3.71 12.70
CA HIS A 710 -20.80 -3.37 14.09
C HIS A 710 -21.74 -2.26 14.58
N GLU A 711 -22.93 -2.17 13.99
CA GLU A 711 -23.96 -1.17 14.29
C GLU A 711 -25.33 -1.83 14.48
N LEU A 712 -26.15 -1.23 15.33
CA LEU A 712 -27.54 -1.62 15.54
C LEU A 712 -28.51 -0.73 14.75
N PRO A 713 -29.76 -1.16 14.52
CA PRO A 713 -30.66 -0.50 13.60
C PRO A 713 -30.91 0.99 13.83
N GLN A 714 -30.97 1.45 15.09
CA GLN A 714 -31.23 2.87 15.35
C GLN A 714 -30.05 3.73 14.87
N LEU A 715 -28.82 3.35 15.20
CA LEU A 715 -27.62 4.06 14.74
C LEU A 715 -27.50 4.08 13.21
N ILE A 716 -27.82 2.96 12.55
CA ILE A 716 -27.85 2.90 11.07
C ILE A 716 -28.85 3.92 10.51
N ARG A 717 -30.03 4.07 11.13
CA ARG A 717 -31.03 5.06 10.70
C ARG A 717 -30.62 6.50 10.97
N GLU A 718 -30.09 6.78 12.15
CA GLU A 718 -29.61 8.10 12.55
C GLU A 718 -28.50 8.60 11.62
N LYS A 719 -27.65 7.69 11.13
CA LYS A 719 -26.57 7.97 10.19
C LYS A 719 -26.97 7.83 8.72
N GLN A 720 -28.25 7.55 8.43
CA GLN A 720 -28.78 7.40 7.06
C GLN A 720 -28.06 6.32 6.22
N LEU A 721 -27.62 5.24 6.86
CA LEU A 721 -26.81 4.18 6.23
C LEU A 721 -27.64 3.01 5.67
N GLN A 722 -28.97 3.06 5.75
CA GLN A 722 -29.85 1.93 5.43
C GLN A 722 -29.70 1.44 3.98
N GLU A 723 -29.71 2.37 3.02
CA GLU A 723 -29.64 2.01 1.60
C GLU A 723 -28.24 1.50 1.23
N ALA A 724 -27.19 2.11 1.77
CA ALA A 724 -25.82 1.62 1.62
C ALA A 724 -25.66 0.21 2.19
N ALA A 725 -26.17 -0.05 3.40
CA ALA A 725 -26.12 -1.37 4.03
C ALA A 725 -26.88 -2.43 3.22
N LYS A 726 -28.08 -2.11 2.70
CA LYS A 726 -28.85 -3.01 1.84
C LYS A 726 -28.11 -3.33 0.54
N ALA A 727 -27.52 -2.31 -0.11
CA ALA A 727 -26.74 -2.51 -1.33
C ALA A 727 -25.53 -3.40 -1.07
N ALA A 728 -24.82 -3.17 0.04
CA ALA A 728 -23.66 -3.96 0.43
C ALA A 728 -23.99 -5.43 0.70
N VAL A 729 -25.09 -5.73 1.41
CA VAL A 729 -25.52 -7.11 1.70
C VAL A 729 -25.79 -7.91 0.43
N ARG A 730 -26.31 -7.28 -0.64
CA ARG A 730 -26.60 -7.96 -1.91
C ARG A 730 -25.32 -8.46 -2.60
N VAL A 731 -24.22 -7.71 -2.48
CA VAL A 731 -22.98 -7.95 -3.22
C VAL A 731 -21.87 -8.58 -2.36
N ALA A 732 -21.95 -8.47 -1.03
CA ALA A 732 -20.98 -9.05 -0.12
C ALA A 732 -20.98 -10.59 -0.20
N HIS A 733 -19.77 -11.17 -0.17
CA HIS A 733 -19.59 -12.62 -0.17
C HIS A 733 -20.07 -13.26 1.14
N GLN A 734 -19.72 -12.61 2.26
CA GLN A 734 -20.17 -12.94 3.61
C GLN A 734 -20.46 -11.64 4.36
N VAL A 735 -21.41 -11.69 5.29
CA VAL A 735 -21.72 -10.61 6.23
C VAL A 735 -21.49 -11.14 7.64
N VAL A 736 -20.58 -10.49 8.37
CA VAL A 736 -20.09 -10.94 9.67
C VAL A 736 -20.65 -10.05 10.76
N PHE A 737 -21.18 -10.69 11.80
CA PHE A 737 -21.80 -10.05 12.95
C PHE A 737 -21.09 -10.50 14.23
N PRO A 738 -20.90 -9.62 15.22
CA PRO A 738 -20.23 -9.99 16.46
C PRO A 738 -21.12 -10.80 17.43
N ALA A 739 -22.45 -10.80 17.24
CA ALA A 739 -23.40 -11.53 18.08
C ALA A 739 -24.70 -11.86 17.31
N ALA A 740 -25.45 -12.87 17.78
CA ALA A 740 -26.69 -13.29 17.12
C ALA A 740 -27.75 -12.19 17.14
N PHE A 741 -27.88 -11.49 18.27
CA PHE A 741 -28.78 -10.36 18.44
C PHE A 741 -28.53 -9.26 17.42
N VAL A 742 -27.26 -8.95 17.14
CA VAL A 742 -26.91 -7.91 16.15
C VAL A 742 -27.34 -8.34 14.76
N ARG A 743 -27.07 -9.60 14.37
CA ARG A 743 -27.55 -10.18 13.11
C ARG A 743 -29.07 -10.10 13.00
N ASP A 744 -29.79 -10.57 14.02
CA ASP A 744 -31.25 -10.68 13.99
C ASP A 744 -31.91 -9.30 13.94
N ARG A 745 -31.37 -8.32 14.67
CA ARG A 745 -31.81 -6.93 14.60
C ARG A 745 -31.50 -6.31 13.24
N PHE A 746 -30.32 -6.54 12.68
CA PHE A 746 -29.96 -6.03 11.37
C PHE A 746 -30.82 -6.66 10.25
N ALA A 747 -31.18 -7.94 10.35
CA ALA A 747 -32.06 -8.64 9.41
C ALA A 747 -33.43 -7.95 9.24
N THR A 748 -33.90 -7.20 10.25
CA THR A 748 -35.14 -6.41 10.17
C THR A 748 -35.02 -5.19 9.25
N LEU A 749 -33.79 -4.73 8.95
CA LEU A 749 -33.53 -3.60 8.05
C LEU A 749 -33.19 -4.05 6.63
N ALA A 750 -32.39 -5.11 6.51
CA ALA A 750 -31.89 -5.63 5.25
C ALA A 750 -32.06 -7.16 5.23
N PRO A 751 -32.80 -7.73 4.26
CA PRO A 751 -32.93 -9.18 4.13
C PRO A 751 -31.55 -9.85 4.00
N LEU A 752 -31.28 -10.81 4.90
CA LEU A 752 -30.02 -11.54 4.99
C LEU A 752 -30.21 -13.00 4.56
N PRO A 753 -29.49 -13.48 3.53
CA PRO A 753 -29.42 -14.90 3.24
C PRO A 753 -28.70 -15.66 4.37
N PRO A 754 -29.31 -16.68 4.99
CA PRO A 754 -28.73 -17.39 6.14
C PRO A 754 -27.32 -17.97 5.87
N GLU A 755 -27.06 -18.42 4.64
CA GLU A 755 -25.79 -19.00 4.20
C GLU A 755 -24.65 -17.98 4.08
N ARG A 756 -24.97 -16.67 4.02
CA ARG A 756 -24.00 -15.58 3.97
C ARG A 756 -23.80 -14.87 5.30
N ALA A 757 -24.63 -15.16 6.31
CA ALA A 757 -24.55 -14.54 7.62
C ALA A 757 -23.66 -15.38 8.56
N ARG A 758 -22.61 -14.77 9.11
CA ARG A 758 -21.69 -15.41 10.07
C ARG A 758 -21.69 -14.67 11.39
N ILE A 759 -21.84 -15.41 12.49
CA ILE A 759 -21.62 -14.86 13.83
C ILE A 759 -20.17 -15.16 14.20
N LEU A 760 -19.37 -14.10 14.29
CA LEU A 760 -17.97 -14.17 14.65
C LEU A 760 -17.68 -13.04 15.66
N PRO A 761 -17.74 -13.33 16.96
CA PRO A 761 -17.46 -12.34 18.00
C PRO A 761 -16.01 -11.85 17.92
N GLN A 762 -15.81 -10.55 18.04
CA GLN A 762 -14.45 -10.00 18.10
C GLN A 762 -13.75 -10.45 19.39
N GLY A 763 -12.47 -10.81 19.27
CA GLY A 763 -11.60 -11.05 20.42
C GLY A 763 -11.05 -9.74 21.02
N LEU A 764 -10.35 -9.87 22.14
CA LEU A 764 -9.70 -8.72 22.81
C LEU A 764 -8.35 -8.40 22.14
N TYR A 765 -8.26 -7.25 21.48
CA TYR A 765 -7.04 -6.79 20.78
C TYR A 765 -6.05 -6.01 21.65
N GLN A 766 -6.41 -5.69 22.89
CA GLN A 766 -5.53 -5.02 23.87
C GLN A 766 -5.09 -6.01 24.96
N ASP A 767 -3.82 -6.00 25.36
CA ASP A 767 -3.35 -6.82 26.47
C ASP A 767 -3.75 -6.18 27.82
N ILE A 768 -4.96 -6.49 28.28
CA ILE A 768 -5.49 -6.02 29.55
C ILE A 768 -5.24 -7.07 30.63
N ARG A 769 -4.48 -6.68 31.66
CA ARG A 769 -4.21 -7.53 32.83
C ARG A 769 -4.56 -6.81 34.12
N PHE A 770 -5.10 -7.56 35.07
CA PHE A 770 -5.33 -7.04 36.41
C PHE A 770 -4.02 -6.65 37.09
N SER A 771 -3.89 -5.37 37.46
CA SER A 771 -2.74 -4.84 38.19
C SER A 771 -3.11 -4.50 39.65
N PRO A 772 -2.59 -5.25 40.65
CA PRO A 772 -2.78 -4.93 42.06
C PRO A 772 -2.22 -3.56 42.45
N GLU A 773 -1.14 -3.12 41.79
CA GLU A 773 -0.51 -1.83 42.05
C GLU A 773 -1.38 -0.68 41.54
N ALA A 774 -1.83 -0.76 40.28
CA ALA A 774 -2.74 0.23 39.71
C ALA A 774 -4.02 0.36 40.55
N ARG A 775 -4.58 -0.79 40.98
CA ARG A 775 -5.73 -0.82 41.90
C ARG A 775 -5.47 -0.02 43.17
N ARG A 776 -4.34 -0.25 43.87
CA ARG A 776 -4.01 0.48 45.10
C ARG A 776 -3.85 1.98 44.86
N ARG A 777 -3.13 2.36 43.80
CA ARG A 777 -2.84 3.75 43.46
C ARG A 777 -4.13 4.52 43.14
N LEU A 778 -4.93 4.01 42.21
CA LEU A 778 -6.14 4.69 41.75
C LEU A 778 -7.18 4.80 42.87
N ARG A 779 -7.38 3.74 43.66
CA ARG A 779 -8.32 3.76 44.79
C ARG A 779 -7.89 4.74 45.88
N ARG A 780 -6.58 4.86 46.16
CA ARG A 780 -6.05 5.89 47.06
C ARG A 780 -6.33 7.30 46.53
N GLY A 781 -6.11 7.54 45.23
CA GLY A 781 -6.39 8.83 44.60
C GLY A 781 -7.87 9.24 44.66
N LEU A 782 -8.77 8.26 44.66
CA LEU A 782 -10.21 8.47 44.81
C LEU A 782 -10.69 8.49 46.28
N GLY A 783 -9.80 8.36 47.26
CA GLY A 783 -10.14 8.31 48.68
C GLY A 783 -10.90 7.05 49.11
N LEU A 784 -10.77 5.94 48.37
CA LEU A 784 -11.52 4.71 48.59
C LEU A 784 -10.81 3.78 49.58
N GLY A 785 -11.55 3.35 50.61
CA GLY A 785 -11.11 2.29 51.52
C GLY A 785 -11.07 0.89 50.87
N PRO A 786 -10.47 -0.10 51.55
CA PRO A 786 -10.34 -1.47 51.04
C PRO A 786 -11.71 -2.14 50.80
N GLU A 787 -12.71 -1.85 51.62
CA GLU A 787 -14.07 -2.42 51.54
C GLU A 787 -15.04 -1.59 50.67
N ALA A 788 -14.61 -0.43 50.17
CA ALA A 788 -15.46 0.37 49.29
C ALA A 788 -15.76 -0.39 47.99
N VAL A 789 -16.94 -0.20 47.41
CA VAL A 789 -17.26 -0.80 46.09
C VAL A 789 -17.14 0.27 45.03
N LEU A 790 -16.35 0.01 43.98
CA LEU A 790 -16.25 0.87 42.80
C LEU A 790 -16.79 0.14 41.57
N ALA A 791 -17.81 0.68 40.92
CA ALA A 791 -18.28 0.21 39.62
C ALA A 791 -18.03 1.26 38.53
N VAL A 792 -17.61 0.82 37.36
CA VAL A 792 -17.23 1.72 36.26
C VAL A 792 -18.14 1.50 35.05
N ALA A 793 -18.41 2.57 34.30
CA ALA A 793 -19.01 2.55 32.97
C ALA A 793 -18.08 3.31 32.02
N VAL A 794 -17.95 2.85 30.77
CA VAL A 794 -16.97 3.39 29.82
C VAL A 794 -17.62 3.66 28.47
N GLY A 795 -17.45 4.88 27.96
CA GLY A 795 -17.96 5.29 26.65
C GLY A 795 -18.26 6.78 26.54
N TYR A 796 -18.62 7.22 25.34
CA TYR A 796 -19.13 8.57 25.11
C TYR A 796 -20.49 8.73 25.80
N GLY A 797 -20.63 9.75 26.65
CA GLY A 797 -21.81 9.98 27.50
C GLY A 797 -22.98 10.59 26.73
N ASP A 798 -23.66 9.77 25.94
CA ASP A 798 -24.90 10.10 25.22
C ASP A 798 -26.08 9.26 25.75
N LEU A 799 -27.27 9.46 25.18
CA LEU A 799 -28.46 8.65 25.51
C LEU A 799 -28.34 7.20 25.04
N ARG A 800 -27.56 6.94 23.98
CA ARG A 800 -27.39 5.60 23.42
C ARG A 800 -26.59 4.70 24.37
N LYS A 801 -25.51 5.23 24.96
CA LYS A 801 -24.70 4.59 26.01
C LYS A 801 -25.35 4.68 27.39
N GLY A 802 -26.46 5.39 27.51
CA GLY A 802 -27.29 5.41 28.72
C GLY A 802 -26.66 6.17 29.88
N PHE A 803 -26.03 7.31 29.60
CA PHE A 803 -25.45 8.16 30.64
C PHE A 803 -26.52 8.63 31.67
N ASP A 804 -27.73 8.89 31.21
CA ASP A 804 -28.89 9.17 32.06
C ASP A 804 -29.27 7.97 32.93
N LEU A 805 -29.28 6.76 32.37
CA LEU A 805 -29.56 5.53 33.12
C LEU A 805 -28.49 5.24 34.17
N PHE A 806 -27.22 5.56 33.88
CA PHE A 806 -26.12 5.50 34.84
C PHE A 806 -26.38 6.40 36.07
N LEU A 807 -26.83 7.64 35.87
CA LEU A 807 -27.20 8.53 36.98
C LEU A 807 -28.43 8.01 37.76
N GLN A 808 -29.39 7.39 37.07
CA GLN A 808 -30.53 6.75 37.73
C GLN A 808 -30.12 5.56 38.60
N VAL A 809 -29.14 4.76 38.16
CA VAL A 809 -28.55 3.68 38.97
C VAL A 809 -27.89 4.26 40.22
N TRP A 810 -27.11 5.33 40.08
CA TRP A 810 -26.53 6.05 41.23
C TRP A 810 -27.60 6.50 42.23
N ARG A 811 -28.67 7.14 41.74
CA ARG A 811 -29.81 7.58 42.57
C ARG A 811 -30.50 6.40 43.27
N ALA A 812 -30.68 5.29 42.57
CA ALA A 812 -31.26 4.06 43.10
C ALA A 812 -30.41 3.44 44.23
N LEU A 813 -29.08 3.50 44.12
CA LEU A 813 -28.16 3.04 45.18
C LEU A 813 -28.23 3.94 46.41
N ARG A 814 -28.29 5.26 46.23
CA ARG A 814 -28.42 6.23 47.33
C ARG A 814 -29.73 6.09 48.09
N ARG A 815 -30.87 5.93 47.40
CA ARG A 815 -32.18 5.68 48.03
C ARG A 815 -32.17 4.43 48.93
N ARG A 816 -31.29 3.46 48.65
CA ARG A 816 -31.15 2.22 49.42
C ARG A 816 -30.11 2.31 50.55
N GLY A 817 -29.54 3.48 50.82
CA GLY A 817 -28.53 3.67 51.87
C GLY A 817 -27.21 2.92 51.61
N ARG A 818 -26.88 2.62 50.35
CA ARG A 818 -25.63 1.92 50.00
C ARG A 818 -24.58 2.92 49.49
N HIS A 819 -23.42 2.92 50.14
CA HIS A 819 -22.26 3.72 49.73
C HIS A 819 -21.43 2.97 48.67
N VAL A 820 -21.95 2.93 47.43
CA VAL A 820 -21.24 2.39 46.26
C VAL A 820 -20.76 3.56 45.41
N HIS A 821 -19.49 3.54 45.00
CA HIS A 821 -18.92 4.54 44.11
C HIS A 821 -19.13 4.14 42.65
N LEU A 822 -19.65 5.05 41.83
CA LEU A 822 -19.74 4.88 40.38
C LEU A 822 -18.74 5.79 39.66
N ALA A 823 -18.14 5.33 38.56
CA ALA A 823 -17.32 6.19 37.71
C ALA A 823 -17.71 6.08 36.23
N TRP A 824 -17.84 7.22 35.55
CA TRP A 824 -18.04 7.27 34.11
C TRP A 824 -16.75 7.69 33.40
N LEU A 825 -16.18 6.79 32.60
CA LEU A 825 -14.95 7.01 31.86
C LEU A 825 -15.30 7.38 30.41
N GLY A 826 -15.18 8.67 30.09
CA GLY A 826 -15.44 9.21 28.76
C GLY A 826 -15.97 10.64 28.80
N ARG A 827 -15.89 11.33 27.66
CA ARG A 827 -16.51 12.67 27.50
C ARG A 827 -18.03 12.51 27.48
N VAL A 828 -18.74 13.45 28.08
CA VAL A 828 -20.21 13.52 28.07
C VAL A 828 -20.63 14.50 26.99
N ASP A 829 -21.67 14.17 26.24
CA ASP A 829 -22.23 15.05 25.24
C ASP A 829 -22.65 16.39 25.85
N ARG A 830 -22.39 17.49 25.15
CA ARG A 830 -22.61 18.85 25.69
C ARG A 830 -24.08 19.12 25.99
N GLN A 831 -25.00 18.65 25.15
CA GLN A 831 -26.43 18.86 25.35
C GLN A 831 -26.94 18.03 26.52
N ILE A 832 -26.50 16.77 26.61
CA ILE A 832 -26.84 15.89 27.74
C ILE A 832 -26.25 16.39 29.06
N ALA A 833 -25.00 16.84 29.06
CA ALA A 833 -24.35 17.42 30.24
C ALA A 833 -25.11 18.66 30.75
N THR A 834 -25.60 19.50 29.83
CA THR A 834 -26.40 20.68 30.18
C THR A 834 -27.76 20.28 30.76
N TYR A 835 -28.45 19.33 30.13
CA TYR A 835 -29.77 18.87 30.56
C TYR A 835 -29.75 18.16 31.92
N LEU A 836 -28.69 17.40 32.20
CA LEU A 836 -28.53 16.63 33.44
C LEU A 836 -27.63 17.32 34.47
N ASP A 837 -27.26 18.59 34.27
CA ASP A 837 -26.34 19.32 35.16
C ASP A 837 -26.75 19.26 36.64
N PRO A 838 -28.02 19.43 37.03
CA PRO A 838 -28.43 19.32 38.43
C PRO A 838 -28.14 17.93 39.03
N GLU A 839 -28.36 16.86 38.26
CA GLU A 839 -28.09 15.49 38.71
C GLU A 839 -26.59 15.20 38.78
N ILE A 840 -25.82 15.66 37.79
CA ILE A 840 -24.36 15.53 37.77
C ILE A 840 -23.74 16.29 38.95
N ALA A 841 -24.20 17.51 39.22
CA ALA A 841 -23.75 18.33 40.34
C ALA A 841 -24.04 17.64 41.68
N ALA A 842 -25.27 17.15 41.87
CA ALA A 842 -25.64 16.39 43.07
C ALA A 842 -24.80 15.10 43.22
N ALA A 843 -24.49 14.42 42.11
CA ALA A 843 -23.66 13.23 42.09
C ALA A 843 -22.21 13.53 42.49
N LYS A 844 -21.62 14.61 41.96
CA LYS A 844 -20.26 15.06 42.32
C LYS A 844 -20.15 15.44 43.80
N VAL A 845 -21.10 16.21 44.33
CA VAL A 845 -21.11 16.63 45.74
C VAL A 845 -21.19 15.44 46.70
N SER A 846 -21.83 14.34 46.29
CA SER A 846 -21.96 13.15 47.13
C SER A 846 -20.64 12.37 47.33
N LEU A 847 -19.59 12.66 46.56
CA LEU A 847 -18.31 11.92 46.52
C LEU A 847 -18.44 10.42 46.18
N THR A 848 -19.63 9.98 45.75
CA THR A 848 -19.93 8.60 45.35
C THR A 848 -20.11 8.45 43.84
N ALA A 849 -19.94 9.53 43.06
CA ALA A 849 -19.90 9.48 41.60
C ALA A 849 -18.69 10.26 41.07
N HIS A 850 -17.94 9.64 40.17
CA HIS A 850 -16.67 10.13 39.64
C HIS A 850 -16.77 10.33 38.12
N PHE A 851 -16.35 11.49 37.62
CA PHE A 851 -16.41 11.84 36.20
C PHE A 851 -15.03 12.31 35.71
N PRO A 852 -14.04 11.40 35.58
CA PRO A 852 -12.68 11.75 35.16
C PRO A 852 -12.58 12.27 33.72
N GLY A 853 -13.64 12.16 32.92
CA GLY A 853 -13.62 12.53 31.51
C GLY A 853 -12.94 11.45 30.66
N PHE A 854 -12.31 11.87 29.56
CA PHE A 854 -11.56 10.94 28.69
C PHE A 854 -10.35 10.37 29.43
N CYS A 855 -10.18 9.04 29.38
CA CYS A 855 -9.12 8.33 30.08
C CYS A 855 -8.33 7.48 29.09
N ASP A 856 -7.05 7.80 28.89
CA ASP A 856 -6.18 7.04 27.98
C ASP A 856 -5.88 5.62 28.49
N ASN A 857 -5.88 5.43 29.81
CA ASN A 857 -5.54 4.16 30.45
C ASN A 857 -6.74 3.53 31.17
N VAL A 858 -7.66 2.95 30.39
CA VAL A 858 -8.85 2.25 30.91
C VAL A 858 -8.46 1.01 31.74
N ALA A 859 -7.34 0.36 31.45
CA ALA A 859 -6.87 -0.85 32.14
C ALA A 859 -6.66 -0.65 33.66
N GLU A 860 -6.16 0.53 34.05
CA GLU A 860 -5.98 0.88 35.47
C GLU A 860 -7.32 1.04 36.19
N TRP A 861 -8.29 1.68 35.54
CA TRP A 861 -9.64 1.84 36.07
C TRP A 861 -10.35 0.49 36.23
N LEU A 862 -10.23 -0.39 35.23
CA LEU A 862 -10.76 -1.75 35.32
C LEU A 862 -10.06 -2.54 36.44
N SER A 863 -8.75 -2.37 36.64
CA SER A 863 -8.04 -2.96 37.77
C SER A 863 -8.55 -2.44 39.12
N ALA A 864 -8.86 -1.15 39.21
CA ALA A 864 -9.38 -0.52 40.42
C ALA A 864 -10.84 -0.88 40.73
N ALA A 865 -11.63 -1.15 39.70
CA ALA A 865 -13.06 -1.47 39.81
C ALA A 865 -13.33 -2.85 40.42
N ASP A 866 -14.59 -3.04 40.82
CA ASP A 866 -15.18 -4.24 41.37
C ASP A 866 -16.31 -4.78 40.48
N ALA A 867 -16.87 -3.95 39.58
CA ALA A 867 -17.81 -4.35 38.53
C ALA A 867 -17.75 -3.39 37.32
N LEU A 868 -18.12 -3.88 36.14
CA LEU A 868 -18.42 -3.07 34.96
C LEU A 868 -19.94 -2.93 34.80
N LEU A 869 -20.41 -1.71 34.59
CA LEU A 869 -21.79 -1.40 34.21
C LEU A 869 -21.85 -1.06 32.72
N LEU A 870 -22.80 -1.68 32.03
CA LEU A 870 -23.16 -1.38 30.64
C LEU A 870 -24.61 -0.89 30.59
N PRO A 871 -24.86 0.39 30.92
CA PRO A 871 -26.20 0.99 30.92
C PRO A 871 -26.70 1.33 29.51
N SER A 872 -26.02 0.85 28.46
CA SER A 872 -26.33 1.13 27.07
C SER A 872 -27.75 0.69 26.69
N ARG A 873 -28.44 1.54 25.92
CA ARG A 873 -29.65 1.18 25.17
C ARG A 873 -29.30 0.39 23.91
N GLU A 874 -28.22 0.78 23.23
CA GLU A 874 -27.68 0.06 22.08
C GLU A 874 -26.14 -0.03 22.16
N ASP A 875 -25.62 -1.26 22.17
CA ASP A 875 -24.20 -1.56 22.11
C ASP A 875 -23.94 -2.93 21.44
N PRO A 876 -23.53 -2.96 20.16
CA PRO A 876 -23.53 -4.19 19.37
C PRO A 876 -22.63 -5.26 19.98
N TYR A 877 -21.39 -4.91 20.33
CA TYR A 877 -20.46 -5.79 21.03
C TYR A 877 -19.29 -4.98 21.65
N PRO A 878 -19.50 -4.36 22.82
CA PRO A 878 -18.53 -3.41 23.37
C PRO A 878 -17.19 -4.06 23.74
N SER A 879 -16.06 -3.54 23.22
CA SER A 879 -14.71 -4.02 23.56
C SER A 879 -14.43 -3.99 25.06
N VAL A 880 -14.93 -2.96 25.76
CA VAL A 880 -14.71 -2.80 27.21
C VAL A 880 -15.30 -3.95 28.04
N MET A 881 -16.29 -4.66 27.52
CA MET A 881 -16.78 -5.89 28.14
C MET A 881 -15.71 -6.99 28.16
N LEU A 882 -14.97 -7.13 27.06
CA LEU A 882 -13.86 -8.07 26.95
C LEU A 882 -12.69 -7.65 27.84
N GLU A 883 -12.38 -6.36 27.86
CA GLU A 883 -11.34 -5.76 28.73
C GLU A 883 -11.66 -6.01 30.21
N ALA A 884 -12.91 -5.79 30.61
CA ALA A 884 -13.38 -6.03 31.98
C ALA A 884 -13.32 -7.52 32.36
N ALA A 885 -13.71 -8.41 31.45
CA ALA A 885 -13.58 -9.85 31.65
C ALA A 885 -12.11 -10.27 31.82
N ALA A 886 -11.20 -9.73 31.00
CA ALA A 886 -9.76 -9.94 31.12
C ALA A 886 -9.16 -9.35 32.41
N ALA A 887 -9.77 -8.30 32.96
CA ALA A 887 -9.47 -7.79 34.30
C ALA A 887 -10.14 -8.58 35.44
N GLY A 888 -10.94 -9.61 35.12
CA GLY A 888 -11.64 -10.48 36.06
C GLY A 888 -12.90 -9.86 36.71
N LEU A 889 -13.48 -8.82 36.11
CA LEU A 889 -14.64 -8.12 36.64
C LEU A 889 -15.97 -8.80 36.25
N PRO A 890 -16.96 -8.83 37.17
CA PRO A 890 -18.34 -9.12 36.79
C PRO A 890 -18.93 -7.96 35.98
N ILE A 891 -19.75 -8.31 34.99
CA ILE A 891 -20.35 -7.35 34.05
C ILE A 891 -21.87 -7.34 34.24
N ILE A 892 -22.45 -6.15 34.34
CA ILE A 892 -23.90 -5.98 34.49
C ILE A 892 -24.41 -5.18 33.31
N ALA A 893 -25.30 -5.78 32.52
CA ALA A 893 -25.82 -5.18 31.30
C ALA A 893 -27.35 -5.36 31.19
N PHE A 894 -27.98 -4.49 30.42
CA PHE A 894 -29.40 -4.62 30.08
C PHE A 894 -29.65 -5.75 29.07
N ALA A 895 -30.76 -6.48 29.26
CA ALA A 895 -31.28 -7.42 28.28
C ALA A 895 -31.71 -6.66 27.01
N GLY A 896 -31.43 -7.21 25.83
CA GLY A 896 -31.89 -6.62 24.57
C GLY A 896 -31.20 -5.32 24.16
N SER A 897 -30.05 -4.97 24.77
CA SER A 897 -29.26 -3.80 24.36
C SER A 897 -28.17 -4.11 23.34
N GLY A 898 -27.94 -5.38 23.01
CA GLY A 898 -26.88 -5.82 22.08
C GLY A 898 -26.25 -7.15 22.46
N GLY A 899 -25.01 -7.38 22.03
CA GLY A 899 -24.30 -8.66 22.22
C GLY A 899 -23.77 -8.91 23.64
N ALA A 900 -23.88 -7.92 24.55
CA ALA A 900 -23.38 -8.07 25.93
C ALA A 900 -24.16 -9.14 26.73
N ALA A 901 -25.48 -9.22 26.53
CA ALA A 901 -26.31 -10.22 27.22
C ALA A 901 -25.93 -11.66 26.83
N GLU A 902 -25.68 -11.90 25.54
CA GLU A 902 -25.20 -13.19 25.03
C GLU A 902 -23.84 -13.56 25.61
N PHE A 903 -22.90 -12.62 25.62
CA PHE A 903 -21.57 -12.82 26.19
C PHE A 903 -21.64 -13.18 27.68
N ILE A 904 -22.42 -12.43 28.46
CA ILE A 904 -22.56 -12.64 29.91
C ILE A 904 -23.15 -14.03 30.17
N THR A 905 -24.19 -14.40 29.42
CA THR A 905 -24.89 -15.68 29.59
C THR A 905 -24.00 -16.86 29.20
N ALA A 906 -23.35 -16.79 28.03
CA ALA A 906 -22.52 -17.87 27.50
C ALA A 906 -21.28 -18.14 28.37
N ARG A 907 -20.78 -17.14 29.10
CA ARG A 907 -19.55 -17.24 29.89
C ARG A 907 -19.75 -17.18 31.40
N ALA A 908 -21.00 -17.08 31.86
CA ALA A 908 -21.33 -16.79 33.26
C ALA A 908 -20.53 -15.58 33.81
N ALA A 909 -20.31 -14.55 32.97
CA ALA A 909 -19.39 -13.45 33.24
C ALA A 909 -20.00 -12.31 34.09
N GLY A 910 -21.24 -12.46 34.54
CA GLY A 910 -21.95 -11.41 35.26
C GLY A 910 -23.46 -11.61 35.33
N GLU A 911 -24.22 -10.54 35.15
CA GLU A 911 -25.68 -10.53 35.29
C GLU A 911 -26.37 -9.69 34.21
N VAL A 912 -27.44 -10.25 33.64
CA VAL A 912 -28.29 -9.55 32.68
C VAL A 912 -29.57 -9.14 33.38
N VAL A 913 -29.91 -7.85 33.33
CA VAL A 913 -31.10 -7.29 34.00
C VAL A 913 -32.13 -6.78 32.98
N PRO A 914 -33.41 -6.62 33.33
CA PRO A 914 -34.44 -6.14 32.41
C PRO A 914 -34.05 -4.82 31.72
N PHE A 915 -34.43 -4.66 30.45
CA PHE A 915 -34.05 -3.52 29.63
C PHE A 915 -34.41 -2.18 30.28
N ALA A 916 -33.43 -1.28 30.37
CA ALA A 916 -33.56 0.06 30.96
C ALA A 916 -34.06 0.12 32.42
N ASP A 917 -34.07 -1.00 33.16
CA ASP A 917 -34.43 -1.03 34.58
C ASP A 917 -33.20 -0.71 35.46
N ALA A 918 -32.98 0.60 35.69
CA ALA A 918 -31.91 1.09 36.54
C ALA A 918 -31.99 0.57 37.99
N ASP A 919 -33.21 0.33 38.50
CA ASP A 919 -33.42 -0.19 39.84
C ASP A 919 -33.02 -1.68 39.94
N ALA A 920 -33.25 -2.48 38.90
CA ALA A 920 -32.75 -3.85 38.80
C ALA A 920 -31.23 -3.90 38.66
N MET A 921 -30.64 -3.03 37.83
CA MET A 921 -29.18 -2.92 37.69
C MET A 921 -28.52 -2.57 39.03
N ALA A 922 -29.10 -1.64 39.81
CA ALA A 922 -28.64 -1.32 41.14
C ALA A 922 -28.72 -2.51 42.11
N ARG A 923 -29.80 -3.31 42.07
CA ARG A 923 -29.94 -4.53 42.89
C ARG A 923 -28.89 -5.59 42.52
N ALA A 924 -28.69 -5.81 41.23
CA ALA A 924 -27.69 -6.75 40.71
C ALA A 924 -26.28 -6.34 41.15
N LEU A 925 -25.95 -5.03 41.05
CA LEU A 925 -24.66 -4.52 41.49
C LEU A 925 -24.44 -4.81 42.98
N VAL A 926 -25.40 -4.42 43.83
CA VAL A 926 -25.31 -4.69 45.28
C VAL A 926 -25.18 -6.18 45.56
N ALA A 927 -25.94 -7.04 44.88
CA ALA A 927 -25.89 -8.49 45.06
C ALA A 927 -24.52 -9.08 44.69
N ARG A 928 -23.95 -8.68 43.54
CA ARG A 928 -22.67 -9.17 43.04
C ARG A 928 -21.47 -8.64 43.80
N THR A 929 -21.63 -7.53 44.53
CA THR A 929 -20.56 -6.94 45.33
C THR A 929 -20.79 -7.10 46.84
N ARG A 930 -21.69 -8.00 47.30
CA ARG A 930 -21.89 -8.29 48.74
C ARG A 930 -20.63 -8.83 49.42
N ALA A 931 -19.84 -9.60 48.69
CA ALA A 931 -18.52 -10.06 49.07
C ALA A 931 -17.59 -9.88 47.86
N LEU A 932 -16.52 -9.11 48.03
CA LEU A 932 -15.57 -8.88 46.94
C LEU A 932 -14.80 -10.18 46.64
N PRO A 933 -14.61 -10.54 45.36
CA PRO A 933 -13.90 -11.77 45.00
C PRO A 933 -12.46 -11.71 45.52
N SER A 934 -11.96 -12.85 46.01
CA SER A 934 -10.55 -12.95 46.39
C SER A 934 -9.64 -12.65 45.19
N ARG A 935 -8.39 -12.24 45.44
CA ARG A 935 -7.40 -12.03 44.38
C ARG A 935 -7.24 -13.28 43.49
N ALA A 936 -7.21 -14.47 44.10
CA ALA A 936 -7.08 -15.73 43.38
C ALA A 936 -8.29 -15.98 42.46
N GLU A 937 -9.50 -15.68 42.94
CA GLU A 937 -10.70 -15.82 42.13
C GLU A 937 -10.73 -14.85 40.95
N ARG A 938 -10.35 -13.59 41.18
CA ARG A 938 -10.28 -12.59 40.12
C ARG A 938 -9.26 -12.96 39.05
N LEU A 939 -8.07 -13.43 39.44
CA LEU A 939 -7.05 -13.92 38.52
C LEU A 939 -7.51 -15.16 37.75
N ARG A 940 -8.23 -16.08 38.39
CA ARG A 940 -8.83 -17.25 37.72
C ARG A 940 -9.85 -16.83 36.66
N ARG A 941 -10.73 -15.88 36.96
CA ARG A 941 -11.71 -15.34 35.99
C ARG A 941 -11.02 -14.63 34.83
N ALA A 942 -10.01 -13.81 35.11
CA ALA A 942 -9.18 -13.16 34.11
C ALA A 942 -8.50 -14.17 33.17
N ALA A 943 -7.89 -15.22 33.72
CA ALA A 943 -7.24 -16.27 32.94
C ALA A 943 -8.24 -17.03 32.04
N ALA A 944 -9.42 -17.36 32.57
CA ALA A 944 -10.48 -18.00 31.79
C ALA A 944 -10.98 -17.10 30.64
N ALA A 945 -11.13 -15.79 30.89
CA ALA A 945 -11.53 -14.83 29.87
C ALA A 945 -10.47 -14.68 28.76
N ALA A 946 -9.19 -14.62 29.12
CA ALA A 946 -8.08 -14.52 28.17
C ALA A 946 -7.99 -15.73 27.23
N GLN A 947 -8.39 -16.92 27.69
CA GLN A 947 -8.40 -18.15 26.88
C GLN A 947 -9.64 -18.28 25.97
N ALA A 948 -10.73 -17.58 26.27
CA ALA A 948 -12.04 -17.89 25.68
C ALA A 948 -12.30 -17.27 24.30
N SER A 949 -11.58 -16.23 23.89
CA SER A 949 -11.64 -15.62 22.54
C SER A 949 -10.41 -14.74 22.28
N PRO A 950 -9.25 -15.32 21.92
CA PRO A 950 -8.11 -14.52 21.53
C PRO A 950 -8.39 -13.80 20.21
N PHE A 951 -7.90 -12.56 20.08
CA PHE A 951 -8.12 -11.75 18.88
C PHE A 951 -7.54 -12.37 17.60
N GLY A 952 -6.47 -13.16 17.73
CA GLY A 952 -5.88 -13.87 16.61
C GLY A 952 -6.84 -14.82 15.91
N ASP A 953 -7.67 -15.55 16.67
CA ASP A 953 -8.65 -16.47 16.09
C ASP A 953 -9.72 -15.72 15.29
N TYR A 954 -10.12 -14.53 15.75
CA TYR A 954 -11.02 -13.64 15.00
C TYR A 954 -10.40 -13.16 13.69
N ALA A 955 -9.16 -12.67 13.74
CA ALA A 955 -8.45 -12.18 12.56
C ALA A 955 -8.20 -13.30 11.52
N GLU A 956 -7.79 -14.48 11.98
CA GLU A 956 -7.57 -15.66 11.12
C GLU A 956 -8.88 -16.16 10.51
N ALA A 957 -9.97 -16.20 11.28
CA ALA A 957 -11.29 -16.57 10.76
C ALA A 957 -11.77 -15.57 9.68
N LEU A 958 -11.54 -14.27 9.86
CA LEU A 958 -11.82 -13.28 8.83
C LEU A 958 -10.96 -13.47 7.57
N LEU A 959 -9.67 -13.77 7.74
CA LEU A 959 -8.78 -14.08 6.62
C LEU A 959 -9.26 -15.31 5.86
N GLN A 960 -9.63 -16.39 6.57
CA GLN A 960 -10.15 -17.61 5.95
C GLN A 960 -11.48 -17.36 5.23
N LEU A 961 -12.36 -16.52 5.77
CA LEU A 961 -13.59 -16.15 5.07
C LEU A 961 -13.28 -15.36 3.80
N ALA A 962 -12.29 -14.44 3.85
CA ALA A 962 -11.91 -13.60 2.71
C ALA A 962 -11.22 -14.42 1.61
N CYS A 963 -10.40 -15.39 2.02
CA CYS A 963 -9.57 -16.23 1.17
C CYS A 963 -9.79 -17.71 1.56
N PRO A 964 -10.95 -18.31 1.25
CA PRO A 964 -11.29 -19.69 1.61
C PRO A 964 -10.33 -20.74 1.03
N GLU A 965 -9.61 -20.39 -0.04
CA GLU A 965 -8.56 -21.18 -0.68
C GLU A 965 -7.27 -21.31 0.14
N LEU A 966 -7.11 -20.53 1.21
CA LEU A 966 -5.91 -20.59 2.03
C LEU A 966 -5.90 -21.82 2.93
N LEU A 967 -4.75 -22.48 2.96
CA LEU A 967 -4.38 -23.52 3.91
C LEU A 967 -3.75 -22.87 5.12
N GLY A 968 -4.25 -23.19 6.32
CA GLY A 968 -3.64 -22.75 7.57
C GLY A 968 -2.31 -23.45 7.83
N ILE A 969 -1.19 -22.83 7.45
CA ILE A 969 0.17 -23.36 7.66
C ILE A 969 0.81 -22.67 8.88
N SER A 970 1.16 -23.43 9.93
CA SER A 970 2.07 -22.96 10.97
C SER A 970 3.51 -23.22 10.56
N VAL A 971 4.41 -22.28 10.83
CA VAL A 971 5.85 -22.47 10.62
C VAL A 971 6.54 -22.60 11.98
N VAL A 972 7.32 -23.66 12.17
CA VAL A 972 8.08 -23.86 13.40
C VAL A 972 9.55 -24.03 13.04
N VAL A 973 10.42 -23.25 13.69
CA VAL A 973 11.87 -23.27 13.56
C VAL A 973 12.46 -23.94 14.81
N PRO A 974 12.80 -25.23 14.77
CA PRO A 974 13.58 -25.87 15.83
C PRO A 974 14.97 -25.25 15.87
N ASN A 975 15.46 -24.90 17.07
CA ASN A 975 16.73 -24.21 17.23
C ASN A 975 17.52 -24.75 18.42
N TYR A 976 18.82 -25.00 18.20
CA TYR A 976 19.79 -25.29 19.25
C TYR A 976 21.18 -24.86 18.79
N ASP A 977 21.72 -23.78 19.37
CA ASP A 977 23.05 -23.22 19.05
C ASP A 977 23.25 -22.86 17.55
N TYR A 978 22.18 -22.40 16.87
CA TYR A 978 22.20 -22.01 15.46
C TYR A 978 22.05 -20.49 15.24
N GLY A 979 22.40 -19.66 16.22
CA GLY A 979 22.22 -18.21 16.17
C GLY A 979 22.80 -17.55 14.91
N ARG A 980 23.90 -18.09 14.37
CA ARG A 980 24.52 -17.59 13.12
C ARG A 980 23.65 -17.75 11.87
N PHE A 981 22.73 -18.71 11.83
CA PHE A 981 21.90 -19.01 10.67
C PHE A 981 20.47 -18.46 10.79
N LEU A 982 20.01 -18.19 12.02
CA LEU A 982 18.68 -17.65 12.28
C LEU A 982 18.31 -16.41 11.47
N PRO A 983 19.19 -15.41 11.23
CA PRO A 983 18.83 -14.25 10.41
C PRO A 983 18.38 -14.64 9.01
N ALA A 984 19.16 -15.49 8.32
CA ALA A 984 18.86 -15.95 6.97
C ALA A 984 17.62 -16.87 6.93
N ARG A 985 17.45 -17.73 7.94
CA ARG A 985 16.28 -18.61 8.03
C ARG A 985 14.99 -17.83 8.25
N LEU A 986 14.97 -16.93 9.23
CA LEU A 986 13.80 -16.11 9.53
C LEU A 986 13.48 -15.17 8.37
N ALA A 987 14.50 -14.59 7.72
CA ALA A 987 14.33 -13.81 6.50
C ALA A 987 13.62 -14.62 5.40
N ALA A 988 14.06 -15.86 5.15
CA ALA A 988 13.43 -16.75 4.16
C ALA A 988 11.96 -17.08 4.50
N ILE A 989 11.61 -17.16 5.79
CA ILE A 989 10.22 -17.36 6.24
C ILE A 989 9.39 -16.08 6.08
N PHE A 990 9.94 -14.94 6.47
CA PHE A 990 9.23 -13.65 6.43
C PHE A 990 9.08 -13.09 5.01
N SER A 991 9.94 -13.52 4.07
CA SER A 991 9.82 -13.20 2.65
C SER A 991 8.84 -14.08 1.89
N GLN A 992 8.21 -15.09 2.53
CA GLN A 992 7.30 -15.98 1.82
C GLN A 992 6.13 -15.19 1.21
N THR A 993 5.78 -15.49 -0.04
CA THR A 993 4.65 -14.87 -0.76
C THR A 993 3.29 -15.42 -0.32
N TYR A 994 3.30 -16.45 0.52
CA TYR A 994 2.12 -17.10 1.06
C TYR A 994 1.96 -16.73 2.55
N PRO A 995 0.77 -16.27 2.98
CA PRO A 995 0.54 -15.97 4.39
C PRO A 995 0.55 -17.26 5.22
N VAL A 996 1.16 -17.17 6.39
CA VAL A 996 1.22 -18.25 7.37
C VAL A 996 0.29 -17.94 8.53
N ARG A 997 -0.09 -18.95 9.32
CA ARG A 997 -0.90 -18.74 10.51
C ARG A 997 -0.08 -18.10 11.62
N GLU A 998 1.16 -18.56 11.78
CA GLU A 998 2.09 -18.11 12.81
C GLU A 998 3.51 -18.59 12.49
N VAL A 999 4.49 -17.94 13.10
CA VAL A 999 5.89 -18.38 13.11
C VAL A 999 6.31 -18.60 14.57
N ILE A 1000 6.82 -19.81 14.86
CA ILE A 1000 7.25 -20.22 16.19
C ILE A 1000 8.75 -20.55 16.12
N LEU A 1001 9.55 -19.90 16.95
CA LEU A 1001 10.91 -20.35 17.25
C LEU A 1001 10.84 -21.26 18.46
N LEU A 1002 11.24 -22.52 18.28
CA LEU A 1002 11.27 -23.53 19.33
C LEU A 1002 12.74 -23.74 19.74
N ASP A 1003 13.14 -23.05 20.80
CA ASP A 1003 14.52 -23.06 21.29
C ASP A 1003 14.73 -24.19 22.32
N ASP A 1004 15.66 -25.09 22.02
CA ASP A 1004 15.96 -26.28 22.81
C ASP A 1004 17.09 -26.04 23.82
N ALA A 1005 16.99 -24.92 24.54
CA ALA A 1005 17.97 -24.42 25.52
C ALA A 1005 19.33 -24.07 24.89
N SER A 1006 19.31 -23.19 23.88
CA SER A 1006 20.55 -22.69 23.27
C SER A 1006 21.42 -21.93 24.25
N ARG A 1007 22.73 -22.04 24.05
CA ARG A 1007 23.80 -21.41 24.84
C ARG A 1007 24.39 -20.18 24.17
N ASP A 1008 24.07 -19.97 22.90
CA ASP A 1008 24.45 -18.79 22.12
C ASP A 1008 23.37 -17.69 22.15
N ASP A 1009 23.61 -16.61 21.40
CA ASP A 1009 22.70 -15.45 21.34
C ASP A 1009 21.45 -15.69 20.45
N SER A 1010 21.09 -16.94 20.15
CA SER A 1010 20.00 -17.30 19.24
C SER A 1010 18.71 -16.50 19.47
N ILE A 1011 18.29 -16.37 20.73
CA ILE A 1011 17.04 -15.70 21.08
C ILE A 1011 17.10 -14.20 20.78
N ALA A 1012 18.18 -13.53 21.18
CA ALA A 1012 18.35 -12.10 20.95
C ALA A 1012 18.43 -11.80 19.44
N ILE A 1013 19.12 -12.66 18.68
CA ILE A 1013 19.22 -12.57 17.23
C ILE A 1013 17.84 -12.74 16.57
N ALA A 1014 17.04 -13.70 17.03
CA ALA A 1014 15.71 -13.93 16.50
C ALA A 1014 14.75 -12.76 16.79
N GLU A 1015 14.78 -12.20 18.01
CA GLU A 1015 14.01 -11.02 18.40
C GLU A 1015 14.40 -9.80 17.55
N ALA A 1016 15.70 -9.56 17.37
CA ALA A 1016 16.22 -8.47 16.53
C ALA A 1016 15.83 -8.63 15.06
N THR A 1017 15.90 -9.86 14.53
CA THR A 1017 15.50 -10.15 13.14
C THR A 1017 14.00 -9.93 12.95
N ALA A 1018 13.16 -10.43 13.85
CA ALA A 1018 11.71 -10.23 13.80
C ALA A 1018 11.33 -8.74 13.86
N ALA A 1019 11.98 -7.96 14.73
CA ALA A 1019 11.78 -6.52 14.82
C ALA A 1019 12.19 -5.78 13.54
N ALA A 1020 13.34 -6.13 12.93
CA ALA A 1020 13.81 -5.53 11.68
C ALA A 1020 12.86 -5.80 10.50
N TRP A 1021 12.22 -6.96 10.49
CA TRP A 1021 11.21 -7.34 9.50
C TRP A 1021 9.80 -6.85 9.83
N GLN A 1022 9.59 -6.23 10.99
CA GLN A 1022 8.27 -5.88 11.53
C GLN A 1022 7.31 -7.08 11.59
N ARG A 1023 7.85 -8.25 11.93
CA ARG A 1023 7.13 -9.52 12.06
C ARG A 1023 7.08 -9.92 13.52
N ASP A 1024 5.99 -10.58 13.91
CA ASP A 1024 5.83 -11.12 15.25
C ASP A 1024 6.28 -12.59 15.24
N LEU A 1025 7.13 -12.94 16.21
CA LEU A 1025 7.72 -14.26 16.36
C LEU A 1025 7.37 -14.83 17.74
N ARG A 1026 6.74 -16.00 17.79
CA ARG A 1026 6.45 -16.69 19.05
C ARG A 1026 7.66 -17.52 19.48
N ILE A 1027 8.35 -17.10 20.53
CA ILE A 1027 9.52 -17.81 21.05
C ILE A 1027 9.08 -18.73 22.20
N VAL A 1028 9.39 -20.02 22.08
CA VAL A 1028 9.16 -21.03 23.12
C VAL A 1028 10.53 -21.56 23.56
N ARG A 1029 10.87 -21.36 24.84
CA ARG A 1029 12.17 -21.74 25.40
C ARG A 1029 12.04 -23.02 26.23
N ALA A 1030 12.89 -24.00 25.97
CA ALA A 1030 13.03 -25.17 26.82
C ALA A 1030 13.86 -24.84 28.08
N GLY A 1031 13.56 -25.51 29.19
CA GLY A 1031 14.36 -25.38 30.42
C GLY A 1031 15.68 -26.18 30.36
N GLU A 1032 15.69 -27.27 29.58
CA GLU A 1032 16.82 -28.16 29.36
C GLU A 1032 16.78 -28.67 27.91
N ASN A 1033 17.94 -29.07 27.37
CA ASN A 1033 18.03 -29.61 26.02
C ASN A 1033 17.34 -30.97 25.93
N SER A 1034 16.47 -31.13 24.94
CA SER A 1034 15.68 -32.36 24.76
C SER A 1034 16.48 -33.56 24.27
N GLY A 1035 17.69 -33.35 23.74
CA GLY A 1035 18.58 -34.40 23.22
C GLY A 1035 18.05 -35.13 21.98
N SER A 1036 16.91 -34.72 21.42
CA SER A 1036 16.24 -35.41 20.31
C SER A 1036 15.50 -34.43 19.39
N VAL A 1037 15.91 -34.43 18.12
CA VAL A 1037 15.25 -33.64 17.06
C VAL A 1037 13.77 -34.02 16.93
N PHE A 1038 13.42 -35.31 17.09
CA PHE A 1038 12.02 -35.75 16.99
C PHE A 1038 11.18 -35.37 18.22
N ALA A 1039 11.79 -35.14 19.39
CA ALA A 1039 11.10 -34.54 20.52
C ALA A 1039 10.70 -33.09 20.19
N GLN A 1040 11.60 -32.34 19.53
CA GLN A 1040 11.29 -31.00 19.02
C GLN A 1040 10.22 -31.03 17.93
N TRP A 1041 10.26 -31.99 16.99
CA TRP A 1041 9.21 -32.13 15.97
C TRP A 1041 7.84 -32.46 16.57
N ARG A 1042 7.78 -33.34 17.57
CA ARG A 1042 6.53 -33.61 18.31
C ARG A 1042 6.02 -32.34 18.97
N ARG A 1043 6.90 -31.62 19.67
CA ARG A 1043 6.53 -30.38 20.34
C ARG A 1043 6.06 -29.31 19.35
N ALA A 1044 6.72 -29.20 18.20
CA ALA A 1044 6.32 -28.33 17.10
C ALA A 1044 4.90 -28.66 16.62
N ALA A 1045 4.60 -29.93 16.37
CA ALA A 1045 3.28 -30.38 15.91
C ALA A 1045 2.18 -30.22 16.98
N GLU A 1046 2.51 -30.35 18.27
CA GLU A 1046 1.57 -30.09 19.36
C GLU A 1046 1.21 -28.60 19.47
N LEU A 1047 2.22 -27.72 19.37
CA LEU A 1047 2.07 -26.27 19.53
C LEU A 1047 1.43 -25.58 18.31
N ALA A 1048 1.64 -26.11 17.11
CA ALA A 1048 1.13 -25.56 15.87
C ALA A 1048 -0.41 -25.47 15.87
N ARG A 1049 -0.94 -24.33 15.44
CA ARG A 1049 -2.39 -24.09 15.28
C ARG A 1049 -2.90 -24.35 13.86
N GLY A 1050 -2.01 -24.44 12.87
CA GLY A 1050 -2.34 -24.76 11.48
C GLY A 1050 -2.75 -26.21 11.28
N ASP A 1051 -3.59 -26.45 10.28
CA ASP A 1051 -3.88 -27.81 9.80
C ASP A 1051 -2.65 -28.43 9.12
N PHE A 1052 -1.80 -27.57 8.59
CA PHE A 1052 -0.50 -27.91 8.03
C PHE A 1052 0.64 -27.28 8.85
N LEU A 1053 1.79 -27.96 8.84
CA LEU A 1053 2.99 -27.57 9.57
C LEU A 1053 4.20 -27.62 8.65
N TRP A 1054 4.94 -26.52 8.59
CA TRP A 1054 6.28 -26.50 8.04
C TRP A 1054 7.31 -26.55 9.19
N ILE A 1055 8.10 -27.62 9.20
CA ILE A 1055 9.27 -27.71 10.08
C ILE A 1055 10.44 -27.11 9.33
N ALA A 1056 10.97 -26.03 9.88
CA ALA A 1056 11.86 -25.09 9.22
C ALA A 1056 13.22 -25.11 9.93
N GLU A 1057 14.06 -26.13 9.68
CA GLU A 1057 15.34 -26.29 10.40
C GLU A 1057 16.20 -25.01 10.32
N ALA A 1058 16.82 -24.63 11.44
CA ALA A 1058 17.41 -23.31 11.64
C ALA A 1058 18.58 -22.97 10.70
N ASP A 1059 19.28 -23.98 10.16
CA ASP A 1059 20.46 -23.79 9.30
C ASP A 1059 20.15 -23.80 7.79
N ASP A 1060 18.92 -24.16 7.40
CA ASP A 1060 18.46 -24.19 6.01
C ASP A 1060 17.88 -22.84 5.54
N SER A 1061 17.60 -22.72 4.24
CA SER A 1061 16.93 -21.55 3.65
C SER A 1061 15.90 -21.97 2.60
N ALA A 1062 15.03 -21.06 2.16
CA ALA A 1062 14.00 -21.34 1.17
C ALA A 1062 13.76 -20.12 0.26
N GLU A 1063 13.33 -20.40 -0.96
CA GLU A 1063 12.93 -19.36 -1.91
C GLU A 1063 11.56 -18.75 -1.50
N PRO A 1064 11.30 -17.46 -1.76
CA PRO A 1064 10.05 -16.77 -1.35
C PRO A 1064 8.74 -17.45 -1.79
N ARG A 1065 8.75 -18.18 -2.91
CA ARG A 1065 7.55 -18.86 -3.44
C ARG A 1065 7.42 -20.31 -2.97
N PHE A 1066 8.25 -20.77 -2.03
CA PHE A 1066 8.24 -22.14 -1.52
C PHE A 1066 6.85 -22.53 -1.00
N LEU A 1067 6.30 -21.77 -0.05
CA LEU A 1067 4.98 -22.06 0.52
C LEU A 1067 3.86 -21.85 -0.49
N GLU A 1068 3.94 -20.83 -1.35
CA GLU A 1068 2.92 -20.56 -2.37
C GLU A 1068 2.76 -21.75 -3.34
N ARG A 1069 3.88 -22.25 -3.87
CA ARG A 1069 3.88 -23.38 -4.80
C ARG A 1069 3.42 -24.66 -4.12
N LEU A 1070 3.88 -24.88 -2.89
CA LEU A 1070 3.57 -26.11 -2.18
C LEU A 1070 2.13 -26.14 -1.66
N ALA A 1071 1.62 -25.01 -1.17
CA ALA A 1071 0.22 -24.87 -0.77
C ALA A 1071 -0.73 -25.08 -1.95
N ALA A 1072 -0.39 -24.55 -3.15
CA ALA A 1072 -1.17 -24.80 -4.35
C ALA A 1072 -1.20 -26.29 -4.74
N ALA A 1073 -0.05 -26.98 -4.67
CA ALA A 1073 0.04 -28.41 -4.94
C ALA A 1073 -0.73 -29.25 -3.90
N LEU A 1074 -0.64 -28.89 -2.62
CA LEU A 1074 -1.40 -29.51 -1.53
C LEU A 1074 -2.91 -29.32 -1.70
N ALA A 1075 -3.36 -28.11 -2.03
CA ALA A 1075 -4.78 -27.81 -2.22
C ALA A 1075 -5.39 -28.56 -3.41
N ALA A 1076 -4.59 -28.84 -4.45
CA ALA A 1076 -5.00 -29.61 -5.61
C ALA A 1076 -5.01 -31.14 -5.36
N ALA A 1077 -4.29 -31.61 -4.35
CA ALA A 1077 -4.16 -33.03 -4.05
C ALA A 1077 -5.34 -33.56 -3.22
N PRO A 1078 -5.82 -34.79 -3.47
CA PRO A 1078 -6.88 -35.41 -2.66
C PRO A 1078 -6.30 -35.91 -1.32
N ASP A 1079 -6.83 -35.43 -0.20
CA ASP A 1079 -6.39 -35.79 1.16
C ASP A 1079 -4.85 -35.82 1.37
N PRO A 1080 -4.15 -34.70 1.18
CA PRO A 1080 -2.69 -34.67 1.25
C PRO A 1080 -2.18 -34.94 2.67
N ILE A 1081 -1.28 -35.92 2.78
CA ILE A 1081 -0.57 -36.26 4.03
C ILE A 1081 0.63 -35.34 4.22
N LEU A 1082 1.37 -35.10 3.15
CA LEU A 1082 2.49 -34.17 3.10
C LEU A 1082 2.70 -33.70 1.66
N GLY A 1083 3.38 -32.58 1.52
CA GLY A 1083 3.91 -32.10 0.26
C GLY A 1083 5.37 -31.73 0.42
N PHE A 1084 6.17 -31.87 -0.64
CA PHE A 1084 7.56 -31.42 -0.61
C PHE A 1084 8.05 -30.88 -1.97
N THR A 1085 9.13 -30.10 -1.93
CA THR A 1085 9.84 -29.62 -3.12
C THR A 1085 11.17 -30.32 -3.29
N ASP A 1086 11.77 -30.24 -4.49
CA ASP A 1086 13.20 -30.53 -4.61
C ASP A 1086 14.04 -29.51 -3.81
N SER A 1087 15.31 -29.81 -3.58
CA SER A 1087 16.25 -28.93 -2.86
C SER A 1087 17.58 -28.77 -3.59
N ALA A 1088 18.14 -27.56 -3.50
CA ALA A 1088 19.55 -27.33 -3.82
C ALA A 1088 20.41 -27.68 -2.60
N ALA A 1089 21.53 -28.36 -2.79
CA ALA A 1089 22.50 -28.61 -1.74
C ALA A 1089 23.51 -27.46 -1.67
N ILE A 1090 23.74 -26.93 -0.47
CA ILE A 1090 24.69 -25.85 -0.21
C ILE A 1090 25.69 -26.24 0.90
N ASP A 1091 26.88 -25.65 0.88
CA ASP A 1091 27.87 -25.81 1.96
C ASP A 1091 27.64 -24.81 3.11
N ALA A 1092 28.53 -24.79 4.11
CA ALA A 1092 28.46 -23.87 5.24
C ALA A 1092 28.64 -22.38 4.86
N ALA A 1093 29.13 -22.08 3.67
CA ALA A 1093 29.35 -20.74 3.11
C ALA A 1093 28.32 -20.38 2.03
N ASP A 1094 27.17 -21.07 2.01
CA ASP A 1094 26.06 -20.90 1.05
C ASP A 1094 26.42 -21.18 -0.42
N ARG A 1095 27.56 -21.82 -0.69
CA ARG A 1095 27.94 -22.19 -2.06
C ARG A 1095 27.14 -23.41 -2.49
N VAL A 1096 26.59 -23.34 -3.71
CA VAL A 1096 25.80 -24.45 -4.29
C VAL A 1096 26.73 -25.62 -4.62
N LEU A 1097 26.52 -26.74 -3.94
CA LEU A 1097 27.16 -28.03 -4.23
C LEU A 1097 26.42 -28.74 -5.37
N TRP A 1098 25.09 -28.80 -5.28
CA TRP A 1098 24.21 -29.33 -6.32
C TRP A 1098 22.99 -28.43 -6.46
N PRO A 1099 22.62 -28.02 -7.69
CA PRO A 1099 21.46 -27.14 -7.90
C PRO A 1099 20.11 -27.84 -7.63
N HIS A 1100 20.09 -29.18 -7.66
CA HIS A 1100 18.91 -30.02 -7.43
C HIS A 1100 19.33 -31.47 -7.17
N TYR A 1101 18.47 -32.30 -6.56
CA TYR A 1101 18.76 -33.71 -6.30
C TYR A 1101 18.31 -34.67 -7.41
N ARG A 1102 17.84 -34.17 -8.56
CA ARG A 1102 17.35 -34.98 -9.70
C ARG A 1102 18.27 -36.13 -10.14
N ALA A 1103 19.60 -35.93 -10.11
CA ALA A 1103 20.55 -37.00 -10.45
C ALA A 1103 20.45 -38.18 -9.44
N TYR A 1104 20.28 -37.87 -8.15
CA TYR A 1104 20.05 -38.87 -7.12
C TYR A 1104 18.70 -39.57 -7.29
N TYR A 1105 17.64 -38.83 -7.65
CA TYR A 1105 16.32 -39.41 -7.92
C TYR A 1105 16.37 -40.38 -9.11
N ALA A 1106 17.00 -39.98 -10.21
CA ALA A 1106 17.14 -40.80 -11.40
C ALA A 1106 17.95 -42.08 -11.15
N ALA A 1107 19.04 -41.98 -10.38
CA ALA A 1107 19.84 -43.13 -9.98
C ALA A 1107 19.10 -44.09 -9.03
N SER A 1108 18.12 -43.59 -8.28
CA SER A 1108 17.41 -44.37 -7.24
C SER A 1108 16.10 -44.98 -7.73
N ALA A 1109 15.37 -44.31 -8.63
CA ALA A 1109 14.03 -44.71 -9.06
C ALA A 1109 13.85 -44.74 -10.60
N GLY A 1110 14.95 -44.62 -11.34
CA GLY A 1110 14.99 -44.68 -12.80
C GLY A 1110 14.90 -43.30 -13.48
N PRO A 1111 15.24 -43.20 -14.78
CA PRO A 1111 15.19 -41.94 -15.53
C PRO A 1111 13.80 -41.28 -15.46
N GLY A 1112 13.78 -39.96 -15.25
CA GLY A 1112 12.54 -39.18 -15.17
C GLY A 1112 11.80 -39.23 -13.82
N ALA A 1113 12.30 -39.98 -12.82
CA ALA A 1113 11.74 -39.95 -11.48
C ALA A 1113 11.80 -38.53 -10.89
N LEU A 1114 10.64 -38.02 -10.44
CA LEU A 1114 10.50 -36.69 -9.84
C LEU A 1114 11.03 -35.53 -10.72
N ALA A 1115 10.90 -35.68 -12.05
CA ALA A 1115 11.33 -34.67 -13.01
C ALA A 1115 10.34 -33.51 -13.21
N ALA A 1116 9.07 -33.69 -12.85
CA ALA A 1116 7.98 -32.73 -12.98
C ALA A 1116 7.09 -32.71 -11.72
N ASP A 1117 6.32 -31.64 -11.56
CA ASP A 1117 5.31 -31.51 -10.50
C ASP A 1117 4.27 -32.64 -10.66
N ASP A 1118 3.91 -33.32 -9.58
CA ASP A 1118 3.00 -34.47 -9.63
C ASP A 1118 2.34 -34.73 -8.26
N VAL A 1119 1.24 -35.49 -8.26
CA VAL A 1119 0.53 -35.94 -7.06
C VAL A 1119 0.47 -37.45 -7.05
N PHE A 1120 1.02 -38.06 -6.00
CA PHE A 1120 1.08 -39.50 -5.84
C PHE A 1120 0.11 -39.98 -4.77
N THR A 1121 -0.41 -41.20 -4.92
CA THR A 1121 -1.05 -41.87 -3.77
C THR A 1121 0.01 -42.17 -2.71
N ALA A 1122 -0.34 -42.06 -1.42
CA ALA A 1122 0.60 -42.25 -0.32
C ALA A 1122 1.28 -43.63 -0.35
N ASP A 1123 0.49 -44.69 -0.51
CA ASP A 1123 0.98 -46.06 -0.63
C ASP A 1123 1.81 -46.27 -1.92
N GLY A 1124 1.40 -45.66 -3.04
CA GLY A 1124 2.15 -45.71 -4.30
C GLY A 1124 3.51 -45.02 -4.20
N PHE A 1125 3.57 -43.84 -3.58
CA PHE A 1125 4.83 -43.12 -3.32
C PHE A 1125 5.74 -43.92 -2.39
N ALA A 1126 5.18 -44.46 -1.30
CA ALA A 1126 5.94 -45.26 -0.35
C ALA A 1126 6.55 -46.51 -1.00
N ARG A 1127 5.79 -47.23 -1.85
CA ARG A 1127 6.29 -48.42 -2.57
C ARG A 1127 7.33 -48.07 -3.62
N ARG A 1128 7.09 -47.03 -4.41
CA ARG A 1128 7.93 -46.69 -5.55
C ARG A 1128 9.25 -46.04 -5.13
N PHE A 1129 9.21 -45.22 -4.08
CA PHE A 1129 10.35 -44.39 -3.71
C PHE A 1129 10.91 -44.80 -2.34
N LEU A 1130 10.10 -44.77 -1.29
CA LEU A 1130 10.58 -44.95 0.09
C LEU A 1130 10.88 -46.40 0.50
N ALA A 1131 10.41 -47.40 -0.24
CA ALA A 1131 10.66 -48.79 0.11
C ALA A 1131 12.14 -49.18 -0.14
N GLU A 1132 12.82 -48.48 -1.05
CA GLU A 1132 14.21 -48.77 -1.44
C GLU A 1132 15.20 -47.74 -0.88
N ARG A 1133 14.93 -46.44 -1.03
CA ARG A 1133 15.78 -45.31 -0.60
C ARG A 1133 14.94 -44.15 -0.07
N ASN A 1134 15.52 -43.28 0.77
CA ASN A 1134 14.87 -42.01 1.08
C ASN A 1134 15.04 -41.06 -0.11
N LEU A 1135 13.93 -40.66 -0.76
CA LEU A 1135 13.94 -39.62 -1.81
C LEU A 1135 13.47 -38.26 -1.29
N ILE A 1136 13.03 -38.17 -0.02
CA ILE A 1136 12.74 -36.91 0.65
C ILE A 1136 13.98 -36.56 1.48
N LEU A 1137 14.96 -35.95 0.82
CA LEU A 1137 16.32 -35.80 1.36
C LEU A 1137 16.50 -34.63 2.35
N ASN A 1138 15.52 -33.73 2.43
CA ASN A 1138 15.53 -32.62 3.36
C ASN A 1138 14.15 -32.46 4.00
N ALA A 1139 14.09 -32.56 5.34
CA ALA A 1139 12.89 -32.31 6.11
C ALA A 1139 12.37 -30.87 6.00
N SER A 1140 13.25 -29.88 5.86
CA SER A 1140 12.89 -28.47 5.63
C SER A 1140 12.21 -28.22 4.29
N ALA A 1141 12.26 -29.17 3.36
CA ALA A 1141 11.53 -29.09 2.10
C ALA A 1141 10.08 -29.58 2.20
N VAL A 1142 9.65 -30.05 3.38
CA VAL A 1142 8.36 -30.73 3.59
C VAL A 1142 7.38 -29.87 4.37
N VAL A 1143 6.14 -29.79 3.89
CA VAL A 1143 4.98 -29.30 4.64
C VAL A 1143 4.06 -30.48 4.95
N TRP A 1144 3.81 -30.70 6.23
CA TRP A 1144 3.05 -31.83 6.75
C TRP A 1144 1.60 -31.47 7.02
N ARG A 1145 0.69 -32.41 6.78
CA ARG A 1145 -0.58 -32.39 7.52
C ARG A 1145 -0.29 -32.68 8.99
N ARG A 1146 -0.67 -31.75 9.87
CA ARG A 1146 -0.32 -31.79 11.30
C ARG A 1146 -0.77 -33.08 11.97
N THR A 1147 -2.01 -33.51 11.73
CA THR A 1147 -2.57 -34.73 12.32
C THR A 1147 -1.86 -36.00 11.85
N ALA A 1148 -1.42 -36.04 10.60
CA ALA A 1148 -0.69 -37.18 10.07
C ALA A 1148 0.70 -37.30 10.70
N LEU A 1149 1.42 -36.18 10.87
CA LEU A 1149 2.72 -36.16 11.55
C LEU A 1149 2.59 -36.58 13.03
N LEU A 1150 1.62 -36.05 13.76
CA LEU A 1150 1.36 -36.45 15.15
C LEU A 1150 1.05 -37.95 15.25
N GLY A 1151 0.22 -38.48 14.34
CA GLY A 1151 -0.10 -39.90 14.27
C GLY A 1151 1.13 -40.76 13.95
N ALA A 1152 2.00 -40.32 13.05
CA ALA A 1152 3.24 -41.02 12.71
C ALA A 1152 4.22 -41.02 13.90
N LEU A 1153 4.44 -39.88 14.54
CA LEU A 1153 5.27 -39.75 15.74
C LEU A 1153 4.74 -40.60 16.91
N ALA A 1154 3.42 -40.74 17.06
CA ALA A 1154 2.81 -41.57 18.11
C ALA A 1154 2.92 -43.07 17.85
N ARG A 1155 3.17 -43.50 16.60
CA ARG A 1155 3.32 -44.93 16.23
C ARG A 1155 4.79 -45.36 16.07
N ALA A 1156 5.72 -44.42 16.12
CA ALA A 1156 7.14 -44.64 15.88
C ALA A 1156 7.93 -44.57 17.19
N ASP A 1157 7.68 -45.55 18.07
CA ASP A 1157 8.30 -45.64 19.40
C ASP A 1157 9.82 -45.93 19.35
N ASP A 1158 10.32 -46.35 18.19
CA ASP A 1158 11.71 -46.69 17.89
C ASP A 1158 12.55 -45.49 17.39
N LEU A 1159 11.99 -44.28 17.30
CA LEU A 1159 12.70 -43.13 16.71
C LEU A 1159 14.00 -42.74 17.43
N ALA A 1160 14.09 -42.99 18.74
CA ALA A 1160 15.30 -42.71 19.51
C ALA A 1160 16.52 -43.55 19.07
N ASP A 1161 16.29 -44.67 18.39
CA ASP A 1161 17.36 -45.56 17.92
C ASP A 1161 18.04 -45.03 16.64
N TYR A 1162 17.36 -44.16 15.89
CA TYR A 1162 17.80 -43.62 14.61
C TYR A 1162 18.59 -42.32 14.78
N ARG A 1163 19.77 -42.23 14.18
CA ARG A 1163 20.55 -40.98 14.09
C ARG A 1163 20.71 -40.43 12.69
N LEU A 1164 20.53 -41.26 11.67
CA LEU A 1164 20.73 -40.86 10.27
C LEU A 1164 19.45 -40.94 9.44
N ALA A 1165 18.58 -41.92 9.73
CA ALA A 1165 17.42 -42.20 8.87
C ALA A 1165 16.07 -42.13 9.61
N GLY A 1166 15.98 -41.33 10.67
CA GLY A 1166 14.76 -41.17 11.46
C GLY A 1166 13.65 -40.41 10.73
N ASP A 1167 14.01 -39.49 9.84
CA ASP A 1167 13.11 -38.82 8.90
C ASP A 1167 12.47 -39.82 7.93
N TRP A 1168 13.28 -40.69 7.32
CA TRP A 1168 12.82 -41.78 6.45
C TRP A 1168 11.88 -42.74 7.19
N ARG A 1169 12.21 -43.06 8.45
CA ARG A 1169 11.36 -43.85 9.34
C ARG A 1169 9.98 -43.21 9.53
N LEU A 1170 9.91 -41.89 9.69
CA LEU A 1170 8.66 -41.14 9.82
C LEU A 1170 7.88 -41.06 8.50
N TYR A 1171 8.54 -40.78 7.37
CA TYR A 1171 7.86 -40.75 6.07
C TYR A 1171 7.21 -42.10 5.75
N LEU A 1172 7.92 -43.21 5.99
CA LEU A 1172 7.35 -44.55 5.82
C LEU A 1172 6.16 -44.80 6.75
N GLU A 1173 6.22 -44.36 8.02
CA GLU A 1173 5.10 -44.51 8.97
C GLU A 1173 3.87 -43.71 8.58
N ALA A 1174 4.08 -42.50 8.06
CA ALA A 1174 3.01 -41.59 7.67
C ALA A 1174 2.30 -42.07 6.40
N LEU A 1175 3.05 -42.62 5.44
CA LEU A 1175 2.53 -42.97 4.12
C LEU A 1175 2.10 -44.43 3.98
N ALA A 1176 2.75 -45.37 4.68
CA ALA A 1176 2.45 -46.79 4.52
C ALA A 1176 1.13 -47.17 5.20
N GLY A 1177 0.14 -47.55 4.39
CA GLY A 1177 -1.19 -47.95 4.85
C GLY A 1177 -2.18 -46.78 5.05
N ALA A 1178 -1.83 -45.57 4.63
CA ALA A 1178 -2.74 -44.42 4.65
C ALA A 1178 -3.70 -44.49 3.45
N ALA A 1179 -4.78 -45.26 3.61
CA ALA A 1179 -5.78 -45.46 2.56
C ALA A 1179 -6.44 -44.12 2.15
N GLY A 1180 -6.34 -43.79 0.86
CA GLY A 1180 -6.93 -42.56 0.29
C GLY A 1180 -6.06 -41.30 0.39
N GLY A 1181 -4.95 -41.33 1.13
CA GLY A 1181 -4.07 -40.18 1.27
C GLY A 1181 -3.12 -39.98 0.08
N SER A 1182 -2.59 -38.77 -0.07
CA SER A 1182 -1.68 -38.40 -1.16
C SER A 1182 -0.40 -37.67 -0.72
N VAL A 1183 0.57 -37.61 -1.64
CA VAL A 1183 1.82 -36.86 -1.55
C VAL A 1183 1.89 -35.89 -2.72
N ALA A 1184 1.98 -34.59 -2.44
CA ALA A 1184 2.18 -33.57 -3.46
C ALA A 1184 3.67 -33.28 -3.65
N TYR A 1185 4.14 -33.22 -4.89
CA TYR A 1185 5.54 -32.92 -5.20
C TYR A 1185 5.68 -31.76 -6.18
N VAL A 1186 6.62 -30.86 -5.90
CA VAL A 1186 7.01 -29.75 -6.79
C VAL A 1186 8.47 -29.95 -7.20
N ALA A 1187 8.72 -30.07 -8.50
CA ALA A 1187 10.04 -30.41 -9.05
C ALA A 1187 11.06 -29.26 -9.05
N ALA A 1188 10.60 -28.03 -8.78
CA ALA A 1188 11.48 -26.89 -8.61
C ALA A 1188 12.26 -27.01 -7.28
N ALA A 1189 13.56 -26.72 -7.32
CA ALA A 1189 14.40 -26.69 -6.12
C ALA A 1189 14.18 -25.39 -5.32
N LEU A 1190 13.09 -25.35 -4.55
CA LEU A 1190 12.63 -24.16 -3.82
C LEU A 1190 13.15 -24.09 -2.38
N ASN A 1191 13.86 -25.11 -1.92
CA ASN A 1191 14.49 -25.16 -0.60
C ASN A 1191 16.00 -25.37 -0.76
N ARG A 1192 16.80 -24.85 0.18
CA ARG A 1192 18.25 -24.95 0.19
C ARG A 1192 18.68 -25.74 1.41
N HIS A 1193 19.23 -26.93 1.15
CA HIS A 1193 19.67 -27.90 2.15
C HIS A 1193 21.14 -27.73 2.45
N ARG A 1194 21.48 -27.37 3.69
CA ARG A 1194 22.86 -27.23 4.12
C ARG A 1194 23.50 -28.58 4.41
N ARG A 1195 24.65 -28.83 3.79
CA ARG A 1195 25.44 -30.06 3.95
C ARG A 1195 26.74 -29.70 4.66
N HIS A 1196 26.89 -30.18 5.89
CA HIS A 1196 28.13 -30.01 6.66
C HIS A 1196 29.18 -31.06 6.22
N ASP A 1197 30.44 -30.67 6.07
CA ASP A 1197 31.56 -31.59 5.76
C ASP A 1197 31.71 -32.68 6.83
N ALA A 1198 31.36 -32.34 8.07
CA ALA A 1198 31.19 -33.26 9.20
C ALA A 1198 29.72 -33.70 9.36
N SER A 1199 29.01 -33.97 8.25
CA SER A 1199 27.68 -34.58 8.33
C SER A 1199 27.74 -35.79 9.26
N VAL A 1200 26.64 -36.10 9.97
CA VAL A 1200 26.53 -37.28 10.83
C VAL A 1200 26.93 -38.55 10.06
N THR A 1201 26.89 -38.54 8.73
CA THR A 1201 27.42 -39.58 7.83
C THR A 1201 28.94 -39.75 7.76
N ALA A 1202 29.74 -38.74 8.09
CA ALA A 1202 31.22 -38.77 8.00
C ALA A 1202 31.90 -39.27 9.29
N GLY A 1203 31.25 -39.15 10.46
CA GLY A 1203 31.77 -39.60 11.76
C GLY A 1203 31.09 -40.85 12.34
N THR A 1204 30.01 -41.34 11.73
CA THR A 1204 29.25 -42.49 12.25
C THR A 1204 29.82 -43.81 11.70
N PRO A 1205 30.01 -44.85 12.52
CA PRO A 1205 30.51 -46.13 12.04
C PRO A 1205 29.64 -46.65 10.89
N ARG A 1206 30.25 -46.94 9.72
CA ARG A 1206 29.62 -47.54 8.51
C ARG A 1206 28.60 -48.64 8.85
N ARG A 1207 28.87 -49.42 9.90
CA ARG A 1207 27.97 -50.45 10.45
C ARG A 1207 26.61 -49.91 10.92
N ARG A 1208 26.57 -48.77 11.62
CA ARG A 1208 25.32 -48.18 12.13
C ARG A 1208 24.44 -47.64 11.00
N HIS A 1209 25.02 -46.92 10.03
CA HIS A 1209 24.27 -46.42 8.88
C HIS A 1209 23.61 -47.58 8.11
N LEU A 1210 24.36 -48.64 7.79
CA LEU A 1210 23.81 -49.83 7.14
C LEU A 1210 22.76 -50.55 8.01
N ALA A 1211 22.90 -50.55 9.34
CA ALA A 1211 21.94 -51.16 10.25
C ALA A 1211 20.60 -50.40 10.27
N GLU A 1212 20.62 -49.06 10.29
CA GLU A 1212 19.41 -48.23 10.23
C GLU A 1212 18.65 -48.45 8.91
N ILE A 1213 19.35 -48.48 7.76
CA ILE A 1213 18.74 -48.76 6.45
C ILE A 1213 18.13 -50.17 6.41
N ARG A 1214 18.82 -51.19 6.93
CA ARG A 1214 18.26 -52.55 7.04
C ARG A 1214 17.02 -52.60 7.93
N ALA A 1215 16.96 -51.81 8.99
CA ALA A 1215 15.76 -51.70 9.82
C ALA A 1215 14.59 -51.11 9.02
N LEU A 1216 14.86 -50.10 8.19
CA LEU A 1216 13.85 -49.46 7.32
C LEU A 1216 13.36 -50.37 6.21
N HIS A 1217 14.24 -51.13 5.55
CA HIS A 1217 13.85 -52.13 4.56
C HIS A 1217 12.96 -53.23 5.18
N ARG A 1218 13.26 -53.66 6.41
CA ARG A 1218 12.40 -54.60 7.17
C ARG A 1218 11.05 -53.98 7.50
N LEU A 1219 11.02 -52.71 7.89
CA LEU A 1219 9.77 -51.99 8.15
C LEU A 1219 8.92 -51.86 6.89
N ALA A 1220 9.52 -51.44 5.77
CA ALA A 1220 8.86 -51.35 4.47
C ALA A 1220 8.27 -52.70 4.05
N ALA A 1221 9.02 -53.79 4.20
CA ALA A 1221 8.52 -55.14 3.92
C ALA A 1221 7.33 -55.54 4.80
N ARG A 1222 7.31 -55.15 6.09
CA ARG A 1222 6.18 -55.40 6.99
C ARG A 1222 4.95 -54.58 6.65
N ARG A 1223 5.11 -53.29 6.32
CA ARG A 1223 4.00 -52.35 6.14
C ARG A 1223 3.43 -52.35 4.72
N LEU A 1224 4.29 -52.49 3.72
CA LEU A 1224 3.90 -52.45 2.31
C LEU A 1224 3.82 -53.87 1.71
N GLY A 1225 4.42 -54.88 2.35
CA GLY A 1225 4.61 -56.20 1.73
C GLY A 1225 5.89 -56.23 0.87
N GLY A 1226 6.49 -57.41 0.72
CA GLY A 1226 7.79 -57.56 0.07
C GLY A 1226 7.86 -58.74 -0.90
N GLY A 1227 7.98 -58.45 -2.20
CA GLY A 1227 8.29 -59.44 -3.24
C GLY A 1227 9.79 -59.69 -3.38
N LYS A 1228 10.18 -60.80 -4.04
CA LYS A 1228 11.59 -61.15 -4.29
C LYS A 1228 12.36 -60.03 -5.01
N ILE A 1229 11.72 -59.33 -5.95
CA ILE A 1229 12.32 -58.24 -6.73
C ILE A 1229 12.70 -57.04 -5.85
N LEU A 1230 11.81 -56.61 -4.95
CA LEU A 1230 12.08 -55.50 -4.04
C LEU A 1230 13.24 -55.81 -3.10
N ARG A 1231 13.31 -57.04 -2.56
CA ARG A 1231 14.43 -57.47 -1.71
C ARG A 1231 15.76 -57.46 -2.45
N ALA A 1232 15.80 -57.93 -3.70
CA ALA A 1232 17.01 -57.90 -4.52
C ALA A 1232 17.50 -56.47 -4.77
N ARG A 1233 16.59 -55.52 -5.00
CA ARG A 1233 16.93 -54.09 -5.14
C ARG A 1233 17.42 -53.47 -3.83
N GLN A 1234 16.75 -53.75 -2.71
CA GLN A 1234 17.19 -53.31 -1.37
C GLN A 1234 18.60 -53.81 -1.03
N GLU A 1235 18.92 -55.06 -1.36
CA GLU A 1235 20.27 -55.61 -1.20
C GLU A 1235 21.31 -54.90 -2.10
N ALA A 1236 20.94 -54.56 -3.34
CA ALA A 1236 21.80 -53.77 -4.21
C ALA A 1236 22.09 -52.38 -3.61
N VAL A 1237 21.07 -51.69 -3.11
CA VAL A 1237 21.24 -50.39 -2.42
C VAL A 1237 22.19 -50.49 -1.24
N LEU A 1238 22.09 -51.55 -0.43
CA LEU A 1238 23.00 -51.76 0.70
C LEU A 1238 24.46 -51.99 0.24
N ARG A 1239 24.68 -52.65 -0.90
CA ARG A 1239 26.01 -52.80 -1.50
C ARG A 1239 26.56 -51.46 -1.96
N ASP A 1240 25.77 -50.69 -2.72
CA ASP A 1240 26.19 -49.37 -3.23
C ASP A 1240 26.61 -48.43 -2.09
N ILE A 1241 25.82 -48.37 -1.01
CA ILE A 1241 26.10 -47.53 0.15
C ILE A 1241 27.33 -48.05 0.90
N ALA A 1242 27.48 -49.38 1.01
CA ALA A 1242 28.66 -49.96 1.63
C ALA A 1242 29.93 -49.63 0.83
N GLU A 1243 29.90 -49.64 -0.50
CA GLU A 1243 31.03 -49.28 -1.37
C GLU A 1243 31.35 -47.78 -1.28
N ALA A 1244 30.34 -46.91 -1.37
CA ALA A 1244 30.50 -45.46 -1.26
C ALA A 1244 31.11 -45.03 0.09
N LEU A 1245 30.78 -45.73 1.19
CA LEU A 1245 31.35 -45.48 2.52
C LEU A 1245 32.72 -46.16 2.73
N GLY A 1246 33.20 -47.00 1.80
CA GLY A 1246 34.47 -47.74 1.91
C GLY A 1246 35.66 -47.06 1.23
N GLY A 1247 35.46 -45.95 0.52
CA GLY A 1247 36.49 -45.30 -0.30
C GLY A 1247 37.24 -44.16 0.38
N LYS A 1248 38.20 -44.50 1.26
CA LYS A 1248 39.50 -43.82 1.49
C LYS A 1248 40.13 -44.33 2.80
N GLY A 1249 41.13 -45.21 2.66
CA GLY A 1249 41.92 -45.73 3.76
C GLY A 1249 42.64 -47.00 3.33
N GLN A 1250 43.81 -46.85 2.69
CA GLN A 1250 44.82 -47.92 2.66
C GLN A 1250 45.19 -48.28 4.10
N GLY A 1251 45.25 -49.57 4.39
CA GLY A 1251 45.77 -50.08 5.66
C GLY A 1251 45.09 -51.38 6.06
N SER A 1252 45.61 -52.50 5.56
CA SER A 1252 45.54 -53.81 6.19
C SER A 1252 45.73 -53.71 7.71
N VAL A 1253 44.87 -54.35 8.52
CA VAL A 1253 45.25 -55.29 9.60
C VAL A 1253 44.00 -56.14 9.92
N GLU A 1254 44.25 -57.43 10.13
CA GLU A 1254 43.34 -58.51 10.51
C GLU A 1254 42.62 -58.32 11.87
N GLU A 1255 41.63 -59.18 12.08
CA GLU A 1255 40.82 -59.49 13.30
C GLU A 1255 39.59 -58.64 13.61
#